data_AF-A0A3C1RZV6-F1
#
_entry.id   AF-A0A3C1RZV6-F1
#
_cell.length_a   1.000
_cell.length_b   1.000
_cell.length_c   1.000
_cell.angle_alpha   90.00
_cell.angle_beta   90.00
_cell.angle_gamma   90.00
#
_symmetry.space_group_name_H-M   'P 1'
#
loop_
_entity.id
_entity.type
_entity.pdbx_description
1 polymer ?
#
loop_
_entity_poly.entity_id
_entity_poly.type
_entity_poly.pdbx_seq_one_letter_code
_entity_poly.pdbx_strand_id
1 'polypeptide(L)'
;MKVKIFLLLAIMLSMFVVGQGNDPLKSNNYVSQDKWVDSIMKSMTIDEKLGQMFMIQAYSNRDDKHKAYIEKMITEYHIGNLIFMQGTPRKQTILTNFYQEKAKVPLLIGFDGEWGLDMRLKNTFRFPWNMTLGAIQDDELIKETGRRIGEHCKRIGVHINFAPVVDINTNPDNPIIGNRSFGENKENVAKKAVQFIEGMQGVGVLGSAKHFPGHGDTASDSHIELPLVNFSKDRLDSVELYPYKKVINSGVASIMVAHLSLPQIEKNVNLPSSLSKVVVTDILKNELAYQGLIITDGLNMKGAANYNTSAEINMAAIEAGNDILLIPSDIKGTLNLLKASIKKGKITHERIDESVRKILKAKYLVGLNRYSPSKLENLDKDINRVEDHVLHRKLVRNSITVIKDVVNNIPFKHLEKKKIAYVSLGDDKGDDFLSMLKNYAKVEKVSSKYLKTLIKKLKKFNTVIVGFHKSNKNPWKSYRYSEKDMEWLRVIASECNVILCNFTSPYSLLSIAKEDIETIVLAYQNSKIAQELTAQALFGAFELKGRLPVSINSYKVGMGIEKPRLNRLQYTIPEEAGVSSEKLKKVDQKIDMLLKKKMTPGGQILAARNGKVFYYKSFGYHTSKKKKKVKNSDIYDLASLTKILASLPAVMKAEEEKKLSLFSSVGDLLPEYRNSNKDTLILKEILSHYGRLKSWIPFYLDTQHEKTGENLKKFYRDEWSEDFSIKVADNLYLLNSYKDSISKKIKESEQRSNPGYKYSDLGYYMIREIIEKKYRKVLNVLVDELLYSSLGAHRTSYLPLKKFKSSEIVPTEIDHYFRKQLLHGFVHDMGAAMLGGVGGHAGLFSNANDVAKIMQMYLQKGEYGGVRYFKEETIDKFNKRYYAEKKVRRGLGFDKPQIKLEEKPTCGCVSEESFGHSGFTGTYAWADPESGIIYVFLSNRVYPTARNRRLVKSNMRTKIQADFQNAIIKKSISI
;
A
#
# COMPACT_ATOMS: atom_id res chain seq x y z
N MET A 1 -10.36 -37.61 65.08
CA MET A 1 -9.53 -36.39 65.02
C MET A 1 -8.43 -36.43 63.95
N LYS A 2 -7.73 -37.56 63.73
CA LYS A 2 -6.63 -37.68 62.75
C LYS A 2 -7.01 -37.48 61.27
N VAL A 3 -8.22 -37.85 60.86
CA VAL A 3 -8.68 -37.70 59.45
C VAL A 3 -9.02 -36.24 59.09
N LYS A 4 -9.55 -35.45 60.04
CA LYS A 4 -9.83 -34.02 59.82
C LYS A 4 -8.56 -33.17 59.73
N ILE A 5 -7.49 -33.55 60.43
CA ILE A 5 -6.18 -32.89 60.36
C ILE A 5 -5.50 -33.16 59.01
N PHE A 6 -5.63 -34.38 58.47
CA PHE A 6 -5.07 -34.73 57.16
C PHE A 6 -5.78 -34.02 56.00
N LEU A 7 -7.11 -33.84 56.10
CA LEU A 7 -7.88 -33.07 55.10
C LEU A 7 -7.54 -31.57 55.13
N LEU A 8 -7.33 -30.99 56.33
CA LEU A 8 -6.89 -29.59 56.48
C LEU A 8 -5.46 -29.37 55.99
N LEU A 9 -4.56 -30.32 56.19
CA LEU A 9 -3.19 -30.29 55.65
C LEU A 9 -3.18 -30.48 54.13
N ALA A 10 -4.04 -31.33 53.56
CA ALA A 10 -4.17 -31.49 52.11
C ALA A 10 -4.79 -30.25 51.44
N ILE A 11 -5.76 -29.59 52.10
CA ILE A 11 -6.35 -28.33 51.62
C ILE A 11 -5.34 -27.18 51.74
N MET A 12 -4.57 -27.10 52.83
CA MET A 12 -3.47 -26.13 52.94
C MET A 12 -2.35 -26.38 51.93
N LEU A 13 -1.93 -27.63 51.69
CA LEU A 13 -0.96 -27.94 50.64
C LEU A 13 -1.50 -27.63 49.23
N SER A 14 -2.80 -27.80 48.98
CA SER A 14 -3.42 -27.43 47.69
C SER A 14 -3.48 -25.91 47.48
N MET A 15 -3.55 -25.11 48.55
CA MET A 15 -3.44 -23.64 48.47
C MET A 15 -2.01 -23.15 48.23
N PHE A 16 -0.97 -23.92 48.59
CA PHE A 16 0.43 -23.60 48.30
C PHE A 16 0.89 -23.97 46.89
N VAL A 17 0.09 -24.70 46.10
CA VAL A 17 0.44 -25.08 44.72
C VAL A 17 0.03 -24.02 43.68
N VAL A 18 -0.73 -22.98 44.07
CA VAL A 18 -1.24 -21.95 43.15
C VAL A 18 -0.30 -20.73 43.01
N GLY A 19 0.91 -20.76 43.58
CA GLY A 19 1.84 -19.62 43.60
C GLY A 19 3.10 -19.73 42.74
N GLN A 20 3.31 -20.81 41.97
CA GLN A 20 4.50 -20.89 41.10
C GLN A 20 4.25 -20.08 39.83
N GLY A 21 4.82 -18.86 39.77
CA GLY A 21 4.84 -18.04 38.56
C GLY A 21 5.36 -18.84 37.36
N ASN A 22 4.75 -18.62 36.19
CA ASN A 22 5.17 -19.26 34.95
C ASN A 22 6.62 -18.86 34.63
N ASP A 23 7.57 -19.82 34.59
CA ASP A 23 8.97 -19.55 34.21
C ASP A 23 9.05 -19.42 32.68
N PRO A 24 9.15 -18.19 32.12
CA PRO A 24 9.14 -17.99 30.68
C PRO A 24 10.45 -18.44 30.01
N LEU A 25 11.47 -18.77 30.80
CA LEU A 25 12.75 -19.26 30.30
C LEU A 25 12.82 -20.78 30.29
N LYS A 26 11.79 -21.47 30.81
CA LYS A 26 11.73 -22.94 30.82
C LYS A 26 11.49 -23.50 29.43
N SER A 27 12.41 -24.32 28.95
CA SER A 27 12.27 -25.02 27.67
C SER A 27 11.25 -26.17 27.77
N ASN A 28 10.63 -26.53 26.64
CA ASN A 28 9.85 -27.78 26.51
C ASN A 28 10.66 -29.02 26.93
N ASN A 29 11.99 -28.99 26.75
CA ASN A 29 12.91 -30.02 27.23
C ASN A 29 13.74 -29.50 28.41
N TYR A 30 13.06 -29.09 29.48
CA TYR A 30 13.69 -28.48 30.67
C TYR A 30 14.75 -29.39 31.31
N VAL A 31 14.60 -30.72 31.27
CA VAL A 31 15.60 -31.66 31.80
C VAL A 31 16.95 -31.49 31.08
N SER A 32 16.94 -31.36 29.75
CA SER A 32 18.16 -31.13 28.98
C SER A 32 18.70 -29.72 29.15
N GLN A 33 17.80 -28.73 29.34
CA GLN A 33 18.17 -27.37 29.68
C GLN A 33 18.90 -27.32 31.02
N ASP A 34 18.33 -27.88 32.08
CA ASP A 34 18.91 -27.87 33.43
C ASP A 34 20.25 -28.59 33.45
N LYS A 35 20.37 -29.75 32.78
CA LYS A 35 21.67 -30.44 32.61
C LYS A 35 22.72 -29.56 31.94
N TRP A 36 22.36 -28.87 30.85
CA TRP A 36 23.29 -27.98 30.15
C TRP A 36 23.68 -26.77 31.01
N VAL A 37 22.70 -26.12 31.64
CA VAL A 37 22.91 -24.99 32.54
C VAL A 37 23.82 -25.39 33.71
N ASP A 38 23.51 -26.47 34.41
CA ASP A 38 24.28 -26.97 35.54
C ASP A 38 25.71 -27.36 35.13
N SER A 39 25.87 -27.96 33.95
CA SER A 39 27.21 -28.32 33.45
C SER A 39 28.10 -27.10 33.26
N ILE A 40 27.55 -26.00 32.73
CA ILE A 40 28.27 -24.75 32.54
C ILE A 40 28.51 -24.09 33.90
N MET A 41 27.47 -23.89 34.72
CA MET A 41 27.57 -23.20 36.01
C MET A 41 28.61 -23.83 36.94
N LYS A 42 28.71 -25.17 36.99
CA LYS A 42 29.70 -25.90 37.79
C LYS A 42 31.14 -25.66 37.34
N SER A 43 31.34 -25.33 36.07
CA SER A 43 32.67 -25.09 35.49
C SER A 43 33.11 -23.62 35.55
N MET A 44 32.22 -22.70 35.94
CA MET A 44 32.48 -21.27 35.89
C MET A 44 33.18 -20.75 37.14
N THR A 45 34.20 -19.93 36.94
CA THR A 45 34.78 -19.09 38.00
C THR A 45 33.83 -17.95 38.38
N ILE A 46 34.11 -17.28 39.50
CA ILE A 46 33.32 -16.09 39.87
C ILE A 46 33.45 -14.97 38.82
N ASP A 47 34.62 -14.77 38.22
CA ASP A 47 34.83 -13.77 37.18
C ASP A 47 34.00 -14.09 35.92
N GLU A 48 33.95 -15.38 35.53
CA GLU A 48 33.10 -15.82 34.42
C GLU A 48 31.61 -15.61 34.70
N LYS A 49 31.16 -15.90 35.93
CA LYS A 49 29.77 -15.69 36.36
C LYS A 49 29.38 -14.21 36.31
N LEU A 50 30.23 -13.33 36.87
CA LEU A 50 30.01 -11.89 36.82
C LEU A 50 30.02 -11.36 35.37
N GLY A 51 30.93 -11.86 34.53
CA GLY A 51 30.99 -11.52 33.10
C GLY A 51 29.68 -11.79 32.35
N GLN A 52 28.93 -12.83 32.73
CA GLN A 52 27.62 -13.12 32.11
C GLN A 52 26.56 -12.05 32.38
N MET A 53 26.71 -11.23 33.41
CA MET A 53 25.70 -10.24 33.80
C MET A 53 25.85 -8.91 33.03
N PHE A 54 26.83 -8.78 32.14
CA PHE A 54 27.05 -7.55 31.38
C PHE A 54 26.64 -7.70 29.91
N MET A 55 25.97 -6.70 29.35
CA MET A 55 25.68 -6.59 27.92
C MET A 55 26.33 -5.35 27.33
N ILE A 56 27.43 -5.56 26.59
CA ILE A 56 28.27 -4.47 26.06
C ILE A 56 27.80 -4.02 24.68
N GLN A 57 27.92 -2.72 24.41
CA GLN A 57 27.53 -2.11 23.15
C GLN A 57 28.54 -2.41 22.03
N ALA A 58 28.07 -3.02 20.95
CA ALA A 58 28.84 -3.30 19.74
C ALA A 58 28.33 -2.49 18.54
N TYR A 59 29.24 -2.09 17.66
CA TYR A 59 28.94 -1.31 16.46
C TYR A 59 29.53 -2.00 15.23
N SER A 60 28.71 -2.23 14.22
CA SER A 60 29.18 -2.84 12.96
C SER A 60 29.64 -1.81 11.92
N ASN A 61 29.49 -0.51 12.22
CA ASN A 61 29.98 0.60 11.40
C ASN A 61 31.30 1.21 11.89
N ARG A 62 31.87 0.72 13.01
CA ARG A 62 33.16 1.19 13.53
C ARG A 62 34.34 0.37 12.98
N ASP A 63 35.54 0.82 13.29
CA ASP A 63 36.81 0.29 12.79
C ASP A 63 37.29 -0.95 13.57
N ASP A 64 38.45 -1.47 13.17
CA ASP A 64 39.06 -2.66 13.79
C ASP A 64 39.49 -2.42 15.24
N LYS A 65 39.72 -1.17 15.66
CA LYS A 65 39.99 -0.84 17.08
C LYS A 65 38.76 -1.13 17.94
N HIS A 66 37.57 -0.73 17.49
CA HIS A 66 36.33 -1.09 18.17
C HIS A 66 36.15 -2.61 18.18
N LYS A 67 36.46 -3.29 17.07
CA LYS A 67 36.39 -4.76 17.01
C LYS A 67 37.28 -5.43 18.06
N ALA A 68 38.55 -5.02 18.15
CA ALA A 68 39.53 -5.53 19.10
C ALA A 68 39.14 -5.21 20.56
N TYR A 69 38.55 -4.04 20.82
CA TYR A 69 38.02 -3.71 22.14
C TYR A 69 36.92 -4.69 22.58
N ILE A 70 35.95 -5.01 21.71
CA ILE A 70 34.89 -5.96 22.04
C ILE A 70 35.46 -7.38 22.23
N GLU A 71 36.40 -7.80 21.40
CA GLU A 71 37.11 -9.08 21.57
C GLU A 71 37.79 -9.14 22.95
N LYS A 72 38.52 -8.10 23.35
CA LYS A 72 39.12 -8.00 24.69
C LYS A 72 38.08 -8.09 25.80
N MET A 73 36.94 -7.42 25.65
CA MET A 73 35.85 -7.51 26.62
C MET A 73 35.35 -8.96 26.77
N ILE A 74 35.20 -9.69 25.67
CA ILE A 74 34.77 -11.10 25.69
C ILE A 74 35.82 -12.01 26.32
N THR A 75 37.11 -11.86 25.95
CA THR A 75 38.16 -12.81 26.33
C THR A 75 38.75 -12.55 27.70
N GLU A 76 38.96 -11.29 28.11
CA GLU A 76 39.57 -10.92 29.39
C GLU A 76 38.53 -10.75 30.51
N TYR A 77 37.36 -10.20 30.19
CA TYR A 77 36.31 -9.90 31.18
C TYR A 77 35.12 -10.86 31.10
N HIS A 78 35.22 -11.92 30.29
CA HIS A 78 34.24 -12.99 30.15
C HIS A 78 32.81 -12.50 29.86
N ILE A 79 32.69 -11.38 29.14
CA ILE A 79 31.40 -10.77 28.81
C ILE A 79 30.49 -11.78 28.13
N GLY A 80 29.30 -11.99 28.69
CA GLY A 80 28.36 -13.00 28.21
C GLY A 80 27.37 -12.50 27.16
N ASN A 81 27.25 -11.19 26.95
CA ASN A 81 26.22 -10.63 26.08
C ASN A 81 26.68 -9.36 25.35
N LEU A 82 26.13 -9.13 24.17
CA LEU A 82 26.36 -7.92 23.37
C LEU A 82 25.04 -7.33 22.88
N ILE A 83 24.95 -6.01 22.76
CA ILE A 83 23.87 -5.33 22.02
C ILE A 83 24.47 -4.65 20.78
N PHE A 84 23.95 -4.94 19.60
CA PHE A 84 24.36 -4.24 18.38
C PHE A 84 23.57 -2.96 18.15
N MET A 85 24.29 -1.91 17.72
CA MET A 85 23.74 -0.60 17.38
C MET A 85 23.87 -0.31 15.87
N GLN A 86 24.32 0.88 15.49
CA GLN A 86 24.29 1.32 14.10
C GLN A 86 25.21 0.50 13.18
N GLY A 87 24.73 0.23 11.97
CA GLY A 87 25.53 -0.33 10.89
C GLY A 87 24.73 -0.97 9.77
N THR A 88 25.17 -2.15 9.30
CA THR A 88 24.51 -2.89 8.22
C THR A 88 24.33 -4.36 8.62
N PRO A 89 23.26 -5.03 8.13
CA PRO A 89 22.92 -6.38 8.55
C PRO A 89 24.03 -7.40 8.22
N ARG A 90 24.66 -7.28 7.05
CA ARG A 90 25.80 -8.14 6.67
C ARG A 90 27.01 -7.97 7.60
N LYS A 91 27.41 -6.73 7.90
CA LYS A 91 28.56 -6.48 8.78
C LYS A 91 28.30 -6.94 10.21
N GLN A 92 27.10 -6.70 10.73
CA GLN A 92 26.70 -7.22 12.04
C GLN A 92 26.75 -8.75 12.09
N THR A 93 26.27 -9.44 11.05
CA THR A 93 26.28 -10.91 11.01
C THR A 93 27.71 -11.46 11.02
N ILE A 94 28.62 -10.84 10.26
CA ILE A 94 30.05 -11.20 10.26
C ILE A 94 30.65 -11.03 11.66
N LEU A 95 30.42 -9.87 12.29
CA LEU A 95 30.94 -9.60 13.63
C LEU A 95 30.30 -10.50 14.69
N THR A 96 29.01 -10.83 14.56
CA THR A 96 28.33 -11.77 15.44
C THR A 96 29.01 -13.14 15.39
N ASN A 97 29.25 -13.68 14.19
CA ASN A 97 29.96 -14.95 14.05
C ASN A 97 31.38 -14.88 14.62
N PHE A 98 32.10 -13.79 14.36
CA PHE A 98 33.44 -13.57 14.89
C PHE A 98 33.47 -13.53 16.43
N TYR A 99 32.57 -12.77 17.07
CA TYR A 99 32.53 -12.67 18.53
C TYR A 99 32.07 -13.97 19.21
N GLN A 100 31.16 -14.71 18.57
CA GLN A 100 30.74 -16.03 19.07
C GLN A 100 31.92 -17.02 19.08
N GLU A 101 32.81 -16.97 18.10
CA GLU A 101 34.02 -17.82 18.05
C GLU A 101 34.99 -17.53 19.21
N LYS A 102 35.02 -16.29 19.71
CA LYS A 102 35.91 -15.89 20.82
C LYS A 102 35.34 -16.18 22.20
N ALA A 103 34.04 -16.46 22.30
CA ALA A 103 33.37 -16.62 23.57
C ALA A 103 33.40 -18.09 24.05
N LYS A 104 33.85 -18.31 25.29
CA LYS A 104 33.83 -19.65 25.93
C LYS A 104 32.41 -20.15 26.18
N VAL A 105 31.53 -19.26 26.65
CA VAL A 105 30.09 -19.48 26.74
C VAL A 105 29.43 -18.65 25.64
N PRO A 106 28.60 -19.24 24.75
CA PRO A 106 28.02 -18.52 23.62
C PRO A 106 27.31 -17.22 24.05
N LEU A 107 27.50 -16.15 23.29
CA LEU A 107 27.00 -14.81 23.61
C LEU A 107 25.49 -14.71 23.36
N LEU A 108 24.77 -14.07 24.29
CA LEU A 108 23.42 -13.59 24.00
C LEU A 108 23.55 -12.27 23.22
N ILE A 109 22.84 -12.16 22.10
CA ILE A 109 22.94 -11.00 21.20
C ILE A 109 21.63 -10.23 21.24
N GLY A 110 21.68 -9.03 21.79
CA GLY A 110 20.59 -8.08 21.89
C GLY A 110 20.52 -7.12 20.71
N PHE A 111 19.32 -6.59 20.49
CA PHE A 111 19.07 -5.55 19.50
C PHE A 111 17.89 -4.70 19.95
N ASP A 112 17.85 -3.43 19.55
CA ASP A 112 16.69 -2.56 19.80
C ASP A 112 16.00 -2.25 18.47
N GLY A 113 14.94 -3.03 18.18
CA GLY A 113 14.23 -3.02 16.90
C GLY A 113 12.71 -3.03 17.08
N GLU A 114 12.15 -1.92 17.59
CA GLU A 114 10.70 -1.76 17.82
C GLU A 114 9.87 -1.86 16.53
N TRP A 115 10.35 -1.25 15.44
CA TRP A 115 9.73 -1.34 14.11
C TRP A 115 10.57 -2.19 13.14
N GLY A 116 11.35 -3.12 13.69
CA GLY A 116 12.30 -3.96 12.97
C GLY A 116 13.73 -3.43 12.97
N LEU A 117 14.59 -4.11 12.20
CA LEU A 117 16.03 -3.85 12.15
C LEU A 117 16.38 -2.41 11.70
N ASP A 118 15.50 -1.74 10.95
CA ASP A 118 15.72 -0.39 10.40
C ASP A 118 15.91 0.67 11.49
N MET A 119 15.50 0.37 12.72
CA MET A 119 15.76 1.23 13.87
C MET A 119 17.26 1.49 14.09
N ARG A 120 18.12 0.51 13.78
CA ARG A 120 19.59 0.66 13.94
C ARG A 120 20.37 0.36 12.66
N LEU A 121 19.86 -0.50 11.78
CA LEU A 121 20.58 -0.99 10.60
C LEU A 121 20.03 -0.39 9.30
N LYS A 122 20.94 0.11 8.47
CA LYS A 122 20.59 0.57 7.11
C LYS A 122 20.21 -0.61 6.22
N ASN A 123 19.39 -0.34 5.20
CA ASN A 123 18.98 -1.29 4.15
C ASN A 123 18.21 -2.51 4.69
N THR A 124 17.41 -2.30 5.73
CA THR A 124 16.55 -3.33 6.29
C THR A 124 15.09 -2.89 6.29
N PHE A 125 14.18 -3.84 6.43
CA PHE A 125 12.76 -3.55 6.35
C PHE A 125 12.26 -2.79 7.59
N ARG A 126 11.40 -1.80 7.36
CA ARG A 126 10.73 -1.01 8.41
C ARG A 126 9.23 -1.25 8.43
N PHE A 127 8.72 -1.65 9.59
CA PHE A 127 7.30 -1.76 9.87
C PHE A 127 6.72 -0.42 10.40
N PRO A 128 5.39 -0.26 10.44
CA PRO A 128 4.76 0.90 11.07
C PRO A 128 5.11 1.04 12.56
N TRP A 129 5.11 2.26 13.09
CA TRP A 129 5.25 2.48 14.53
C TRP A 129 4.06 1.94 15.31
N ASN A 130 4.28 1.62 16.59
CA ASN A 130 3.26 0.99 17.43
C ASN A 130 1.97 1.81 17.55
N MET A 131 2.00 3.15 17.50
CA MET A 131 0.75 3.93 17.54
C MET A 131 -0.10 3.68 16.29
N THR A 132 0.53 3.48 15.13
CA THR A 132 -0.20 3.05 13.92
C THR A 132 -0.77 1.65 14.10
N LEU A 133 0.00 0.74 14.69
CA LEU A 133 -0.45 -0.63 15.01
C LEU A 133 -1.57 -0.65 16.05
N GLY A 134 -1.56 0.32 16.97
CA GLY A 134 -2.55 0.58 18.00
C GLY A 134 -3.97 0.77 17.46
N ALA A 135 -4.07 1.33 16.25
CA ALA A 135 -5.34 1.61 15.61
C ALA A 135 -6.00 0.40 14.94
N ILE A 136 -5.21 -0.66 14.69
CA ILE A 136 -5.66 -1.87 13.99
C ILE A 136 -6.57 -2.70 14.89
N GLN A 137 -7.68 -3.20 14.37
CA GLN A 137 -8.61 -4.06 15.14
C GLN A 137 -8.31 -5.56 15.00
N ASP A 138 -7.66 -5.96 13.90
CA ASP A 138 -7.23 -7.33 13.66
C ASP A 138 -5.85 -7.60 14.30
N ASP A 139 -5.86 -8.25 15.45
CA ASP A 139 -4.66 -8.50 16.25
C ASP A 139 -3.75 -9.60 15.67
N GLU A 140 -4.24 -10.45 14.76
CA GLU A 140 -3.40 -11.42 14.05
C GLU A 140 -2.34 -10.72 13.19
N LEU A 141 -2.66 -9.52 12.67
CA LEU A 141 -1.67 -8.70 11.98
C LEU A 141 -0.54 -8.23 12.91
N ILE A 142 -0.83 -8.04 14.20
CA ILE A 142 0.16 -7.63 15.20
C ILE A 142 1.08 -8.81 15.56
N LYS A 143 0.50 -10.00 15.73
CA LYS A 143 1.24 -11.24 15.91
C LYS A 143 2.16 -11.53 14.73
N GLU A 144 1.64 -11.41 13.52
CA GLU A 144 2.41 -11.59 12.30
C GLU A 144 3.54 -10.55 12.20
N THR A 145 3.32 -9.30 12.60
CA THR A 145 4.38 -8.27 12.65
C THR A 145 5.51 -8.66 13.60
N GLY A 146 5.17 -9.10 14.82
CA GLY A 146 6.14 -9.60 15.80
C GLY A 146 6.93 -10.80 15.26
N ARG A 147 6.25 -11.73 14.60
CA ARG A 147 6.85 -12.91 13.95
C ARG A 147 7.87 -12.52 12.88
N ARG A 148 7.50 -11.61 11.96
CA ARG A 148 8.40 -11.15 10.88
C ARG A 148 9.63 -10.42 11.44
N ILE A 149 9.46 -9.56 12.44
CA ILE A 149 10.59 -8.90 13.12
C ILE A 149 11.49 -9.95 13.77
N GLY A 150 10.93 -10.94 14.47
CA GLY A 150 11.69 -12.05 15.05
C GLY A 150 12.48 -12.85 14.01
N GLU A 151 11.91 -13.14 12.84
CA GLU A 151 12.61 -13.83 11.75
C GLU A 151 13.78 -13.00 11.21
N HIS A 152 13.61 -11.68 11.10
CA HIS A 152 14.69 -10.78 10.67
C HIS A 152 15.83 -10.74 11.69
N CYS A 153 15.50 -10.64 12.99
CA CYS A 153 16.46 -10.72 14.08
C CYS A 153 17.24 -12.04 14.06
N LYS A 154 16.53 -13.17 14.01
CA LYS A 154 17.14 -14.51 13.97
C LYS A 154 18.06 -14.69 12.77
N ARG A 155 17.68 -14.16 11.61
CA ARG A 155 18.47 -14.25 10.37
C ARG A 155 19.85 -13.61 10.50
N ILE A 156 20.03 -12.62 11.37
CA ILE A 156 21.31 -11.92 11.59
C ILE A 156 21.97 -12.28 12.93
N GLY A 157 21.52 -13.35 13.59
CA GLY A 157 22.10 -13.83 14.85
C GLY A 157 21.69 -13.03 16.09
N VAL A 158 20.57 -12.30 16.05
CA VAL A 158 19.98 -11.65 17.23
C VAL A 158 19.07 -12.64 17.96
N HIS A 159 19.23 -12.69 19.28
CA HIS A 159 18.56 -13.64 20.17
C HIS A 159 17.50 -12.99 21.05
N ILE A 160 17.68 -11.72 21.41
CA ILE A 160 16.75 -10.92 22.20
C ILE A 160 16.53 -9.58 21.52
N ASN A 161 15.28 -9.18 21.35
CA ASN A 161 14.93 -7.86 20.81
C ASN A 161 14.27 -7.05 21.93
N PHE A 162 14.72 -5.81 22.12
CA PHE A 162 14.23 -4.90 23.14
C PHE A 162 12.89 -4.25 22.75
N ALA A 163 11.89 -5.09 22.49
CA ALA A 163 10.55 -4.74 22.06
C ALA A 163 9.55 -5.82 22.54
N PRO A 164 8.26 -5.46 22.69
CA PRO A 164 7.66 -4.17 22.39
C PRO A 164 7.70 -3.18 23.58
N VAL A 165 7.52 -1.90 23.25
CA VAL A 165 7.12 -0.88 24.24
C VAL A 165 5.69 -1.15 24.68
N VAL A 166 5.47 -1.27 25.99
CA VAL A 166 4.17 -1.54 26.62
C VAL A 166 3.67 -0.37 27.46
N ASP A 167 4.38 0.75 27.42
CA ASP A 167 3.98 1.99 28.11
C ASP A 167 2.63 2.49 27.60
N ILE A 168 1.79 2.96 28.53
CA ILE A 168 0.48 3.55 28.22
C ILE A 168 0.68 5.04 28.00
N ASN A 169 0.43 5.52 26.78
CA ASN A 169 0.71 6.90 26.42
C ASN A 169 -0.49 7.82 26.70
N THR A 170 -0.66 8.21 27.96
CA THR A 170 -1.71 9.13 28.42
C THR A 170 -1.33 10.62 28.28
N ASN A 171 -0.04 10.94 28.14
CA ASN A 171 0.44 12.30 27.98
C ASN A 171 0.84 12.60 26.52
N PRO A 172 0.10 13.45 25.78
CA PRO A 172 0.44 13.86 24.41
C PRO A 172 1.76 14.62 24.29
N ASP A 173 2.21 15.28 25.36
CA ASP A 173 3.46 16.03 25.40
C ASP A 173 4.67 15.17 25.75
N ASN A 174 4.49 13.86 25.98
CA ASN A 174 5.59 12.93 26.20
C ASN A 174 6.47 12.85 24.93
N PRO A 175 7.73 13.34 24.98
CA PRO A 175 8.58 13.42 23.81
C PRO A 175 9.21 12.08 23.42
N ILE A 176 9.16 11.08 24.31
CA ILE A 176 9.94 9.84 24.22
C ILE A 176 9.09 8.63 23.87
N ILE A 177 7.89 8.50 24.43
CA ILE A 177 7.01 7.37 24.14
C ILE A 177 6.19 7.67 22.89
N GLY A 178 5.19 8.55 22.97
CA GLY A 178 4.42 9.03 21.81
C GLY A 178 4.08 7.90 20.82
N ASN A 179 4.58 8.02 19.58
CA ASN A 179 4.32 7.05 18.50
C ASN A 179 4.87 5.63 18.75
N ARG A 180 5.74 5.42 19.75
CA ARG A 180 6.30 4.11 20.14
C ARG A 180 5.37 3.28 21.02
N SER A 181 4.34 3.88 21.62
CA SER A 181 3.29 3.14 22.33
C SER A 181 2.18 2.71 21.38
N PHE A 182 1.48 1.63 21.72
CA PHE A 182 0.25 1.22 21.06
C PHE A 182 -0.95 2.14 21.37
N GLY A 183 -0.88 3.02 22.36
CA GLY A 183 -1.97 3.95 22.68
C GLY A 183 -2.11 4.24 24.18
N GLU A 184 -3.26 4.79 24.56
CA GLU A 184 -3.56 5.18 25.94
C GLU A 184 -4.47 4.20 26.70
N ASN A 185 -5.12 3.27 25.99
CA ASN A 185 -5.98 2.28 26.62
C ASN A 185 -5.16 1.05 27.05
N LYS A 186 -5.10 0.79 28.36
CA LYS A 186 -4.31 -0.29 28.96
C LYS A 186 -4.62 -1.69 28.42
N GLU A 187 -5.89 -1.97 28.09
CA GLU A 187 -6.31 -3.27 27.56
C GLU A 187 -5.85 -3.47 26.12
N ASN A 188 -6.02 -2.45 25.28
CA ASN A 188 -5.55 -2.45 23.90
C ASN A 188 -4.02 -2.58 23.83
N VAL A 189 -3.30 -1.80 24.65
CA VAL A 189 -1.83 -1.85 24.75
C VAL A 189 -1.39 -3.25 25.18
N ALA A 190 -1.96 -3.79 26.26
CA ALA A 190 -1.63 -5.12 26.75
C ALA A 190 -1.89 -6.22 25.71
N LYS A 191 -3.05 -6.20 25.06
CA LYS A 191 -3.44 -7.20 24.05
C LYS A 191 -2.48 -7.20 22.87
N LYS A 192 -2.14 -6.02 22.34
CA LYS A 192 -1.20 -5.87 21.22
C LYS A 192 0.23 -6.26 21.60
N ALA A 193 0.67 -5.90 22.80
CA ALA A 193 1.96 -6.30 23.31
C ALA A 193 2.09 -7.83 23.41
N VAL A 194 1.08 -8.51 23.96
CA VAL A 194 1.04 -9.99 24.04
C VAL A 194 1.18 -10.60 22.64
N GLN A 195 0.37 -10.16 21.68
CA GLN A 195 0.40 -10.70 20.31
C GLN A 195 1.75 -10.48 19.64
N PHE A 196 2.33 -9.29 19.79
CA PHE A 196 3.65 -8.97 19.25
C PHE A 196 4.76 -9.85 19.86
N ILE A 197 4.73 -10.06 21.19
CA ILE A 197 5.67 -10.92 21.92
C ILE A 197 5.51 -12.39 21.47
N GLU A 198 4.28 -12.89 21.41
CA GLU A 198 4.00 -14.27 20.98
C GLU A 198 4.52 -14.54 19.56
N GLY A 199 4.30 -13.60 18.63
CA GLY A 199 4.81 -13.72 17.27
C GLY A 199 6.35 -13.83 17.24
N MET A 200 7.02 -12.94 17.97
CA MET A 200 8.48 -12.88 18.01
C MET A 200 9.11 -14.08 18.72
N GLN A 201 8.59 -14.46 19.89
CA GLN A 201 9.06 -15.62 20.65
C GLN A 201 8.74 -16.93 19.93
N GLY A 202 7.63 -16.99 19.18
CA GLY A 202 7.25 -18.15 18.38
C GLY A 202 8.27 -18.54 17.29
N VAL A 203 9.18 -17.63 16.91
CA VAL A 203 10.29 -17.93 15.99
C VAL A 203 11.64 -18.09 16.69
N GLY A 204 11.67 -18.04 18.03
CA GLY A 204 12.86 -18.26 18.86
C GLY A 204 13.69 -17.01 19.12
N VAL A 205 13.08 -15.82 19.10
CA VAL A 205 13.71 -14.56 19.54
C VAL A 205 12.98 -14.03 20.76
N LEU A 206 13.71 -13.79 21.85
CA LEU A 206 13.14 -13.34 23.12
C LEU A 206 12.61 -11.90 23.01
N GLY A 207 11.39 -11.67 23.49
CA GLY A 207 10.82 -10.33 23.61
C GLY A 207 11.22 -9.68 24.94
N SER A 208 11.25 -8.34 24.95
CA SER A 208 11.50 -7.53 26.14
C SER A 208 10.44 -6.46 26.29
N ALA A 209 9.54 -6.63 27.26
CA ALA A 209 8.57 -5.58 27.58
C ALA A 209 9.28 -4.41 28.27
N LYS A 210 9.00 -3.17 27.82
CA LYS A 210 9.65 -1.95 28.33
C LYS A 210 8.69 -0.74 28.34
N HIS A 211 8.88 0.23 29.23
CA HIS A 211 10.00 0.40 30.17
C HIS A 211 9.48 0.37 31.62
N PHE A 212 9.73 -0.73 32.33
CA PHE A 212 9.13 -0.98 33.66
C PHE A 212 9.61 0.06 34.69
N PRO A 213 8.74 0.56 35.59
CA PRO A 213 7.32 0.22 35.79
C PRO A 213 6.30 1.03 34.98
N GLY A 214 6.72 1.79 33.96
CA GLY A 214 5.85 2.56 33.07
C GLY A 214 6.32 4.00 32.88
N HIS A 215 6.75 4.34 31.66
CA HIS A 215 7.33 5.64 31.28
C HIS A 215 6.33 6.55 30.51
N GLY A 216 5.12 6.06 30.25
CA GLY A 216 4.19 6.63 29.27
C GLY A 216 3.61 8.02 29.57
N ASP A 217 3.68 8.49 30.81
CA ASP A 217 3.05 9.74 31.25
C ASP A 217 4.04 10.84 31.68
N THR A 218 5.36 10.62 31.51
CA THR A 218 6.39 11.60 31.90
C THR A 218 6.64 12.64 30.81
N ALA A 219 6.81 13.91 31.19
CA ALA A 219 7.18 14.99 30.26
C ALA A 219 8.72 15.11 30.04
N SER A 220 9.54 14.52 30.91
CA SER A 220 11.01 14.58 30.87
C SER A 220 11.65 13.38 30.16
N ASP A 221 12.79 13.61 29.49
CA ASP A 221 13.58 12.60 28.78
C ASP A 221 14.69 12.02 29.68
N SER A 222 14.67 10.70 29.89
CA SER A 222 15.68 9.95 30.66
C SER A 222 17.10 10.01 30.09
N HIS A 223 17.25 10.38 28.81
CA HIS A 223 18.55 10.63 28.19
C HIS A 223 19.19 11.96 28.67
N ILE A 224 18.39 12.87 29.22
CA ILE A 224 18.80 14.22 29.61
C ILE A 224 18.85 14.36 31.13
N GLU A 225 17.84 13.86 31.84
CA GLU A 225 17.67 13.93 33.30
C GLU A 225 16.89 12.74 33.85
N LEU A 226 16.78 12.57 35.17
CA LEU A 226 15.98 11.48 35.79
C LEU A 226 14.48 11.83 35.76
N PRO A 227 13.61 11.16 34.98
CA PRO A 227 12.21 11.52 34.88
C PRO A 227 11.43 11.16 36.14
N LEU A 228 10.57 12.08 36.58
CA LEU A 228 9.72 11.91 37.75
C LEU A 228 8.37 11.26 37.39
N VAL A 229 8.02 10.18 38.08
CA VAL A 229 6.69 9.56 38.05
C VAL A 229 6.10 9.62 39.45
N ASN A 230 5.26 10.62 39.69
CA ASN A 230 4.66 10.88 41.00
C ASN A 230 3.22 10.34 41.09
N PHE A 231 3.03 9.05 40.82
CA PHE A 231 1.71 8.39 40.87
C PHE A 231 1.57 7.54 42.13
N SER A 232 0.37 7.54 42.72
CA SER A 232 0.03 6.64 43.82
C SER A 232 0.24 5.16 43.44
N LYS A 233 0.56 4.31 44.41
CA LYS A 233 0.71 2.86 44.20
C LYS A 233 -0.51 2.23 43.50
N ASP A 234 -1.73 2.64 43.86
CA ASP A 234 -2.97 2.12 43.25
C ASP A 234 -3.12 2.47 41.76
N ARG A 235 -2.73 3.70 41.38
CA ARG A 235 -2.70 4.12 39.97
C ARG A 235 -1.68 3.29 39.19
N LEU A 236 -0.44 3.20 39.71
CA LEU A 236 0.61 2.38 39.10
C LEU A 236 0.14 0.94 38.91
N ASP A 237 -0.47 0.34 39.93
CA ASP A 237 -0.98 -1.02 39.87
C ASP A 237 -2.08 -1.23 38.82
N SER A 238 -3.02 -0.29 38.73
CA SER A 238 -4.23 -0.40 37.91
C SER A 238 -4.06 0.07 36.47
N VAL A 239 -3.06 0.92 36.20
CA VAL A 239 -2.79 1.51 34.88
C VAL A 239 -1.42 1.06 34.40
N GLU A 240 -0.32 1.63 34.90
CA GLU A 240 1.02 1.45 34.34
C GLU A 240 1.53 -0.01 34.41
N LEU A 241 1.23 -0.74 35.49
CA LEU A 241 1.60 -2.14 35.71
C LEU A 241 0.66 -3.13 35.02
N TYR A 242 -0.51 -2.69 34.52
CA TYR A 242 -1.49 -3.57 33.91
C TYR A 242 -0.95 -4.32 32.69
N PRO A 243 -0.28 -3.66 31.70
CA PRO A 243 0.33 -4.37 30.58
C PRO A 243 1.38 -5.39 31.03
N TYR A 244 2.19 -5.07 32.05
CA TYR A 244 3.21 -5.98 32.59
C TYR A 244 2.61 -7.25 33.15
N LYS A 245 1.56 -7.15 33.98
CA LYS A 245 0.81 -8.32 34.48
C LYS A 245 0.34 -9.23 33.33
N LYS A 246 -0.14 -8.64 32.23
CA LYS A 246 -0.61 -9.42 31.07
C LYS A 246 0.53 -10.09 30.32
N VAL A 247 1.62 -9.39 30.02
CA VAL A 247 2.74 -9.98 29.28
C VAL A 247 3.51 -11.01 30.11
N ILE A 248 3.58 -10.85 31.44
CA ILE A 248 4.14 -11.85 32.38
C ILE A 248 3.31 -13.13 32.31
N ASN A 249 1.98 -13.02 32.43
CA ASN A 249 1.09 -14.18 32.33
C ASN A 249 1.16 -14.87 30.95
N SER A 250 1.44 -14.12 29.89
CA SER A 250 1.67 -14.64 28.54
C SER A 250 3.10 -15.17 28.29
N GLY A 251 3.97 -15.17 29.30
CA GLY A 251 5.31 -15.74 29.20
C GLY A 251 6.33 -14.86 28.47
N VAL A 252 6.32 -13.54 28.69
CA VAL A 252 7.40 -12.67 28.20
C VAL A 252 8.75 -13.09 28.80
N ALA A 253 9.76 -13.24 27.95
CA ALA A 253 11.06 -13.75 28.36
C ALA A 253 11.92 -12.73 29.12
N SER A 254 11.76 -11.43 28.82
CA SER A 254 12.52 -10.36 29.48
C SER A 254 11.68 -9.11 29.76
N ILE A 255 12.06 -8.37 30.81
CA ILE A 255 11.52 -7.05 31.15
C ILE A 255 12.68 -6.09 31.31
N MET A 256 12.59 -4.94 30.65
CA MET A 256 13.57 -3.86 30.77
C MET A 256 13.08 -2.83 31.80
N VAL A 257 13.92 -2.52 32.78
CA VAL A 257 13.63 -1.57 33.85
C VAL A 257 14.22 -0.20 33.54
N ALA A 258 13.35 0.80 33.47
CA ALA A 258 13.70 2.18 33.19
C ALA A 258 14.53 2.82 34.33
N HIS A 259 15.05 4.02 34.08
CA HIS A 259 15.64 4.90 35.09
C HIS A 259 14.64 6.02 35.42
N LEU A 260 13.78 5.81 36.43
CA LEU A 260 12.73 6.74 36.83
C LEU A 260 12.81 7.05 38.33
N SER A 261 12.41 8.26 38.72
CA SER A 261 12.17 8.63 40.13
C SER A 261 10.71 8.33 40.50
N LEU A 262 10.49 7.56 41.58
CA LEU A 262 9.18 7.04 42.00
C LEU A 262 8.92 7.32 43.49
N PRO A 263 8.71 8.60 43.90
CA PRO A 263 8.63 8.99 45.32
C PRO A 263 7.52 8.29 46.12
N GLN A 264 6.47 7.80 45.46
CA GLN A 264 5.35 7.10 46.12
C GLN A 264 5.66 5.62 46.45
N ILE A 265 6.77 5.09 45.93
CA ILE A 265 7.19 3.68 46.13
C ILE A 265 8.61 3.62 46.72
N GLU A 266 9.51 4.47 46.23
CA GLU A 266 10.91 4.58 46.67
C GLU A 266 11.10 5.89 47.43
N LYS A 267 11.54 5.79 48.69
CA LYS A 267 11.74 6.95 49.57
C LYS A 267 12.88 7.84 49.09
N ASN A 268 13.92 7.26 48.51
CA ASN A 268 15.02 8.01 47.93
C ASN A 268 14.65 8.50 46.52
N VAL A 269 14.18 9.74 46.42
CA VAL A 269 13.74 10.35 45.15
C VAL A 269 14.85 10.46 44.09
N ASN A 270 16.11 10.41 44.50
CA ASN A 270 17.26 10.45 43.58
C ASN A 270 17.67 9.06 43.11
N LEU A 271 17.17 7.98 43.74
CA LEU A 271 17.49 6.60 43.36
C LEU A 271 16.66 6.20 42.14
N PRO A 272 17.28 5.90 40.98
CA PRO A 272 16.56 5.44 39.81
C PRO A 272 15.91 4.07 40.05
N SER A 273 14.74 3.85 39.46
CA SER A 273 13.97 2.60 39.57
C SER A 273 14.77 1.33 39.28
N SER A 274 15.68 1.35 38.29
CA SER A 274 16.55 0.22 37.98
C SER A 274 17.55 -0.13 39.08
N LEU A 275 17.83 0.79 40.00
CA LEU A 275 18.77 0.62 41.12
C LEU A 275 18.01 0.39 42.45
N SER A 276 16.68 0.45 42.46
CA SER A 276 15.86 0.26 43.66
C SER A 276 15.47 -1.20 43.84
N LYS A 277 15.84 -1.77 45.00
CA LYS A 277 15.40 -3.11 45.41
C LYS A 277 13.88 -3.19 45.57
N VAL A 278 13.23 -2.11 46.02
CA VAL A 278 11.77 -2.05 46.17
C VAL A 278 11.10 -2.25 44.82
N VAL A 279 11.59 -1.57 43.78
CA VAL A 279 11.00 -1.66 42.44
C VAL A 279 11.34 -3.00 41.76
N VAL A 280 12.61 -3.40 41.78
CA VAL A 280 13.08 -4.56 41.01
C VAL A 280 12.82 -5.88 41.71
N THR A 281 13.09 -5.99 43.00
CA THR A 281 12.87 -7.23 43.76
C THR A 281 11.48 -7.28 44.34
N ASP A 282 11.09 -6.30 45.15
CA ASP A 282 9.86 -6.42 45.93
C ASP A 282 8.62 -6.35 45.03
N ILE A 283 8.58 -5.44 44.06
CA ILE A 283 7.44 -5.36 43.13
C ILE A 283 7.58 -6.35 41.97
N LEU A 284 8.63 -6.23 41.14
CA LEU A 284 8.71 -7.02 39.91
C LEU A 284 8.92 -8.52 40.16
N LYS A 285 9.89 -8.91 41.00
CA LYS A 285 10.13 -10.34 41.28
C LYS A 285 9.09 -10.94 42.23
N ASN A 286 8.77 -10.26 43.32
CA ASN A 286 7.95 -10.84 44.39
C ASN A 286 6.45 -10.58 44.18
N GLU A 287 6.00 -9.31 44.14
CA GLU A 287 4.55 -9.00 43.98
C GLU A 287 4.00 -9.47 42.62
N LEU A 288 4.74 -9.26 41.52
CA LEU A 288 4.34 -9.69 40.17
C LEU A 288 4.80 -11.13 39.82
N ALA A 289 5.48 -11.81 40.74
CA ALA A 289 5.97 -13.18 40.59
C ALA A 289 6.80 -13.43 39.30
N TYR A 290 7.52 -12.42 38.79
CA TYR A 290 8.21 -12.51 37.52
C TYR A 290 9.51 -13.36 37.61
N GLN A 291 9.58 -14.42 36.81
CA GLN A 291 10.68 -15.39 36.80
C GLN A 291 11.63 -15.26 35.60
N GLY A 292 11.34 -14.38 34.64
CA GLY A 292 12.16 -14.18 33.44
C GLY A 292 13.40 -13.31 33.69
N LEU A 293 14.04 -12.86 32.59
CA LEU A 293 15.20 -11.97 32.68
C LEU A 293 14.79 -10.55 33.03
N ILE A 294 15.44 -9.96 34.03
CA ILE A 294 15.34 -8.54 34.36
C ILE A 294 16.58 -7.83 33.85
N ILE A 295 16.38 -6.81 33.00
CA ILE A 295 17.46 -6.12 32.31
C ILE A 295 17.34 -4.63 32.62
N THR A 296 18.43 -3.94 32.93
CA THR A 296 18.39 -2.48 33.06
C THR A 296 18.18 -1.82 31.70
N ASP A 297 17.65 -0.60 31.66
CA ASP A 297 17.92 0.30 30.54
C ASP A 297 19.42 0.67 30.50
N GLY A 298 19.85 1.40 29.46
CA GLY A 298 21.25 1.74 29.26
C GLY A 298 21.86 2.50 30.44
N LEU A 299 22.77 1.88 31.21
CA LEU A 299 23.39 2.49 32.39
C LEU A 299 24.33 3.65 32.06
N ASN A 300 24.67 3.83 30.79
CA ASN A 300 25.37 5.00 30.28
C ASN A 300 24.47 6.24 30.10
N MET A 301 23.16 6.12 30.27
CA MET A 301 22.21 7.23 30.20
C MET A 301 22.32 8.12 31.44
N LYS A 302 22.16 9.44 31.26
CA LYS A 302 22.33 10.44 32.33
C LYS A 302 21.42 10.20 33.54
N GLY A 303 20.20 9.70 33.32
CA GLY A 303 19.26 9.37 34.40
C GLY A 303 19.79 8.36 35.42
N ALA A 304 20.71 7.47 35.04
CA ALA A 304 21.43 6.58 35.97
C ALA A 304 22.86 7.05 36.23
N ALA A 305 23.60 7.43 35.18
CA ALA A 305 25.03 7.71 35.21
C ALA A 305 25.44 8.85 36.16
N ASN A 306 24.53 9.78 36.48
CA ASN A 306 24.80 10.89 37.38
C ASN A 306 24.56 10.57 38.87
N TYR A 307 24.03 9.38 39.20
CA TYR A 307 23.68 9.05 40.58
C TYR A 307 24.91 8.77 41.45
N ASN A 308 25.88 8.02 40.93
CA ASN A 308 27.10 7.68 41.65
C ASN A 308 28.22 7.28 40.67
N THR A 309 29.35 6.74 41.16
CA THR A 309 30.39 6.18 40.27
C THR A 309 29.84 5.01 39.46
N SER A 310 30.38 4.77 38.25
CA SER A 310 29.88 3.71 37.36
C SER A 310 29.94 2.31 38.01
N ALA A 311 31.00 2.01 38.76
CA ALA A 311 31.12 0.74 39.47
C ALA A 311 30.05 0.57 40.55
N GLU A 312 29.75 1.62 41.31
CA GLU A 312 28.70 1.59 42.36
C GLU A 312 27.30 1.51 41.76
N ILE A 313 27.02 2.20 40.65
CA ILE A 313 25.75 2.08 39.92
C ILE A 313 25.54 0.64 39.45
N ASN A 314 26.54 0.04 38.81
CA ASN A 314 26.45 -1.33 38.31
C ASN A 314 26.23 -2.32 39.46
N MET A 315 26.93 -2.15 40.57
CA MET A 315 26.75 -2.97 41.76
C MET A 315 25.35 -2.80 42.36
N ALA A 316 24.85 -1.57 42.50
CA ALA A 316 23.51 -1.29 43.00
C ALA A 316 22.43 -1.93 42.14
N ALA A 317 22.59 -1.95 40.81
CA ALA A 317 21.65 -2.62 39.90
C ALA A 317 21.61 -4.14 40.15
N ILE A 318 22.75 -4.78 40.40
CA ILE A 318 22.83 -6.21 40.73
C ILE A 318 22.18 -6.49 42.09
N GLU A 319 22.49 -5.67 43.10
CA GLU A 319 21.89 -5.73 44.44
C GLU A 319 20.36 -5.56 44.39
N ALA A 320 19.87 -4.67 43.53
CA ALA A 320 18.44 -4.43 43.34
C ALA A 320 17.68 -5.63 42.78
N GLY A 321 18.35 -6.51 42.03
CA GLY A 321 17.74 -7.73 41.48
C GLY A 321 17.85 -7.91 39.97
N ASN A 322 18.55 -7.01 39.24
CA ASN A 322 18.72 -7.14 37.79
C ASN A 322 19.63 -8.32 37.43
N ASP A 323 19.32 -9.00 36.33
CA ASP A 323 20.09 -10.13 35.81
C ASP A 323 21.15 -9.70 34.80
N ILE A 324 20.80 -8.76 33.90
CA ILE A 324 21.70 -8.22 32.89
C ILE A 324 21.77 -6.70 33.00
N LEU A 325 22.98 -6.15 33.06
CA LEU A 325 23.24 -4.72 32.98
C LEU A 325 23.49 -4.32 31.53
N LEU A 326 22.65 -3.43 31.01
CA LEU A 326 22.72 -2.97 29.62
C LEU A 326 23.64 -1.75 29.49
N ILE A 327 24.63 -1.84 28.60
CA ILE A 327 25.61 -0.78 28.31
C ILE A 327 26.25 -0.18 29.60
N PRO A 328 26.81 -1.04 30.49
CA PRO A 328 27.49 -0.57 31.70
C PRO A 328 28.82 0.11 31.37
N SER A 329 29.18 1.11 32.18
CA SER A 329 30.49 1.77 32.17
C SER A 329 31.42 1.16 33.22
N ASP A 330 32.74 1.24 33.01
CA ASP A 330 33.78 0.76 33.95
C ASP A 330 33.65 -0.71 34.40
N ILE A 331 33.80 -1.64 33.45
CA ILE A 331 33.73 -3.10 33.71
C ILE A 331 34.79 -3.55 34.72
N LYS A 332 36.02 -3.07 34.58
CA LYS A 332 37.14 -3.48 35.44
C LYS A 332 36.93 -3.03 36.88
N GLY A 333 36.56 -1.77 37.10
CA GLY A 333 36.25 -1.26 38.45
C GLY A 333 35.05 -1.97 39.07
N THR A 334 34.01 -2.24 38.27
CA THR A 334 32.83 -2.99 38.70
C THR A 334 33.18 -4.40 39.18
N LEU A 335 33.96 -5.16 38.41
CA LEU A 335 34.36 -6.52 38.79
C LEU A 335 35.18 -6.54 40.08
N ASN A 336 36.10 -5.59 40.25
CA ASN A 336 36.89 -5.46 41.48
C ASN A 336 35.99 -5.17 42.69
N LEU A 337 35.04 -4.24 42.53
CA LEU A 337 34.10 -3.85 43.58
C LEU A 337 33.15 -5.01 43.95
N LEU A 338 32.62 -5.73 42.97
CA LEU A 338 31.76 -6.90 43.19
C LEU A 338 32.50 -8.01 43.92
N LYS A 339 33.72 -8.35 43.50
CA LYS A 339 34.55 -9.35 44.20
C LYS A 339 34.84 -8.97 45.64
N ALA A 340 35.19 -7.70 45.89
CA ALA A 340 35.40 -7.19 47.24
C ALA A 340 34.11 -7.28 48.08
N SER A 341 32.96 -7.00 47.47
CA SER A 341 31.66 -7.03 48.14
C SER A 341 31.16 -8.44 48.44
N ILE A 342 31.46 -9.40 47.55
CA ILE A 342 31.22 -10.83 47.79
C ILE A 342 32.09 -11.33 48.95
N LYS A 343 33.38 -10.98 48.96
CA LYS A 343 34.29 -11.33 50.06
C LYS A 343 33.83 -10.76 51.41
N LYS A 344 33.19 -9.58 51.40
CA LYS A 344 32.62 -8.92 52.59
C LYS A 344 31.20 -9.42 52.94
N GLY A 345 30.62 -10.35 52.18
CA GLY A 345 29.26 -10.86 52.41
C GLY A 345 28.13 -9.89 52.08
N LYS A 346 28.42 -8.76 51.42
CA LYS A 346 27.39 -7.78 51.02
C LYS A 346 26.54 -8.30 49.85
N ILE A 347 27.15 -9.06 48.94
CA ILE A 347 26.47 -9.78 47.85
C ILE A 347 26.77 -11.27 48.00
N THR A 348 25.75 -12.11 47.98
CA THR A 348 25.91 -13.55 48.14
C THR A 348 26.22 -14.24 46.81
N HIS A 349 26.86 -15.42 46.85
CA HIS A 349 27.09 -16.22 45.66
C HIS A 349 25.76 -16.69 45.03
N GLU A 350 24.77 -16.99 45.87
CA GLU A 350 23.43 -17.43 45.44
C GLU A 350 22.72 -16.35 44.62
N ARG A 351 22.90 -15.07 44.97
CA ARG A 351 22.32 -13.95 44.21
C ARG A 351 22.90 -13.89 42.79
N ILE A 352 24.21 -14.10 42.64
CA ILE A 352 24.87 -14.15 41.33
C ILE A 352 24.44 -15.39 40.56
N ASP A 353 24.41 -16.55 41.22
CA ASP A 353 24.04 -17.82 40.62
C ASP A 353 22.58 -17.84 40.12
N GLU A 354 21.67 -17.16 40.81
CA GLU A 354 20.29 -16.95 40.36
C GLU A 354 20.24 -16.29 38.97
N SER A 355 20.93 -15.16 38.81
CA SER A 355 20.94 -14.43 37.55
C SER A 355 21.66 -15.19 36.44
N VAL A 356 22.83 -15.77 36.74
CA VAL A 356 23.59 -16.54 35.75
C VAL A 356 22.78 -17.76 35.27
N ARG A 357 22.05 -18.43 36.17
CA ARG A 357 21.14 -19.53 35.80
C ARG A 357 20.07 -19.08 34.82
N LYS A 358 19.41 -17.94 35.06
CA LYS A 358 18.41 -17.38 34.14
C LYS A 358 19.02 -17.03 32.78
N ILE A 359 20.20 -16.42 32.76
CA ILE A 359 20.91 -16.05 31.52
C ILE A 359 21.27 -17.30 30.70
N LEU A 360 21.76 -18.35 31.35
CA LEU A 360 22.03 -19.62 30.68
C LEU A 360 20.73 -20.29 30.20
N LYS A 361 19.66 -20.31 31.00
CA LYS A 361 18.33 -20.80 30.53
C LYS A 361 17.88 -20.06 29.26
N ALA A 362 18.01 -18.73 29.23
CA ALA A 362 17.68 -17.91 28.07
C ALA A 362 18.55 -18.28 26.84
N LYS A 363 19.86 -18.46 27.02
CA LYS A 363 20.78 -18.91 25.96
C LYS A 363 20.39 -20.28 25.41
N TYR A 364 20.01 -21.21 26.28
CA TYR A 364 19.49 -22.52 25.85
C TYR A 364 18.20 -22.37 25.03
N LEU A 365 17.27 -21.52 25.46
CA LEU A 365 15.97 -21.34 24.83
C LEU A 365 16.08 -20.82 23.38
N VAL A 366 17.07 -19.96 23.11
CA VAL A 366 17.37 -19.44 21.76
C VAL A 366 18.28 -20.36 20.93
N GLY A 367 18.62 -21.54 21.44
CA GLY A 367 19.39 -22.57 20.74
C GLY A 367 20.91 -22.44 20.81
N LEU A 368 21.45 -21.58 21.68
CA LEU A 368 22.91 -21.40 21.79
C LEU A 368 23.64 -22.62 22.39
N ASN A 369 22.91 -23.54 23.03
CA ASN A 369 23.43 -24.85 23.44
C ASN A 369 23.85 -25.73 22.25
N ARG A 370 23.44 -25.39 21.03
CA ARG A 370 23.85 -26.00 19.76
C ARG A 370 24.14 -24.92 18.73
N TYR A 371 25.00 -23.98 19.11
CA TYR A 371 25.33 -22.83 18.27
C TYR A 371 25.82 -23.24 16.88
N SER A 372 25.32 -22.54 15.86
CA SER A 372 25.80 -22.60 14.49
C SER A 372 25.96 -21.17 13.94
N PRO A 373 27.07 -20.84 13.24
CA PRO A 373 27.25 -19.52 12.65
C PRO A 373 26.11 -19.12 11.70
N SER A 374 25.74 -17.84 11.73
CA SER A 374 24.72 -17.28 10.85
C SER A 374 25.22 -17.20 9.41
N LYS A 375 24.43 -17.72 8.47
CA LYS A 375 24.75 -17.79 7.03
C LYS A 375 24.70 -16.42 6.35
N LEU A 376 25.57 -16.13 5.39
CA LEU A 376 25.58 -14.83 4.69
C LEU A 376 24.84 -14.85 3.34
N GLU A 377 24.52 -16.03 2.84
CA GLU A 377 23.86 -16.26 1.55
C GLU A 377 22.41 -15.75 1.60
N ASN A 378 21.99 -14.97 0.60
CA ASN A 378 20.64 -14.40 0.49
C ASN A 378 20.17 -13.51 1.66
N LEU A 379 21.07 -13.12 2.58
CA LEU A 379 20.73 -12.41 3.80
C LEU A 379 19.88 -11.15 3.55
N ASP A 380 20.30 -10.30 2.62
CA ASP A 380 19.58 -9.05 2.31
C ASP A 380 18.18 -9.30 1.76
N LYS A 381 17.98 -10.40 1.01
CA LYS A 381 16.68 -10.80 0.48
C LYS A 381 15.78 -11.35 1.58
N ASP A 382 16.34 -12.14 2.48
CA ASP A 382 15.59 -12.82 3.55
C ASP A 382 15.02 -11.85 4.60
N ILE A 383 15.63 -10.67 4.77
CA ILE A 383 15.19 -9.62 5.72
C ILE A 383 14.45 -8.45 5.05
N ASN A 384 14.26 -8.52 3.73
CA ASN A 384 13.50 -7.55 2.93
C ASN A 384 12.57 -8.31 1.96
N ARG A 385 11.75 -9.22 2.48
CA ARG A 385 10.94 -10.10 1.63
C ARG A 385 9.74 -9.35 1.08
N VAL A 386 9.20 -9.86 -0.02
CA VAL A 386 8.02 -9.26 -0.64
C VAL A 386 6.77 -9.42 0.22
N GLU A 387 6.71 -10.47 1.03
CA GLU A 387 5.67 -10.72 2.02
C GLU A 387 5.64 -9.62 3.10
N ASP A 388 6.79 -9.04 3.45
CA ASP A 388 6.86 -7.92 4.39
C ASP A 388 6.20 -6.67 3.82
N HIS A 389 6.41 -6.41 2.52
CA HIS A 389 5.71 -5.33 1.82
C HIS A 389 4.19 -5.55 1.78
N VAL A 390 3.74 -6.79 1.57
CA VAL A 390 2.30 -7.14 1.61
C VAL A 390 1.73 -6.92 3.02
N LEU A 391 2.43 -7.37 4.07
CA LEU A 391 2.02 -7.16 5.46
C LEU A 391 1.97 -5.67 5.79
N HIS A 392 3.01 -4.90 5.49
CA HIS A 392 3.06 -3.45 5.74
C HIS A 392 1.84 -2.74 5.12
N ARG A 393 1.49 -3.07 3.88
CA ARG A 393 0.30 -2.50 3.22
C ARG A 393 -1.00 -2.87 3.94
N LYS A 394 -1.14 -4.11 4.44
CA LYS A 394 -2.27 -4.51 5.27
C LYS A 394 -2.32 -3.75 6.60
N LEU A 395 -1.18 -3.57 7.27
CA LEU A 395 -1.10 -2.83 8.53
C LEU A 395 -1.56 -1.38 8.36
N VAL A 396 -1.01 -0.68 7.36
CA VAL A 396 -1.37 0.71 7.08
C VAL A 396 -2.83 0.82 6.61
N ARG A 397 -3.32 -0.11 5.80
CA ARG A 397 -4.74 -0.13 5.41
C ARG A 397 -5.67 -0.24 6.62
N ASN A 398 -5.38 -1.16 7.54
CA ASN A 398 -6.23 -1.44 8.69
C ASN A 398 -6.05 -0.42 9.83
N SER A 399 -5.02 0.42 9.79
CA SER A 399 -4.84 1.49 10.77
C SER A 399 -5.61 2.75 10.42
N ILE A 400 -5.81 3.07 9.13
CA ILE A 400 -6.49 4.31 8.71
C ILE A 400 -7.84 4.45 9.41
N THR A 401 -8.02 5.58 10.09
CA THR A 401 -9.15 5.83 11.00
C THR A 401 -9.89 7.09 10.57
N VAL A 402 -11.20 7.01 10.45
CA VAL A 402 -12.07 8.19 10.25
C VAL A 402 -12.66 8.55 11.59
N ILE A 403 -12.37 9.75 12.13
CA ILE A 403 -12.88 10.15 13.45
C ILE A 403 -14.07 11.10 13.37
N LYS A 404 -14.26 11.76 12.23
CA LYS A 404 -15.38 12.66 11.96
C LYS A 404 -15.79 12.50 10.50
N ASP A 405 -17.09 12.39 10.25
CA ASP A 405 -17.69 12.49 8.91
C ASP A 405 -19.18 12.84 9.01
N VAL A 406 -19.48 14.15 9.05
CA VAL A 406 -20.81 14.68 9.41
C VAL A 406 -21.89 14.39 8.35
N VAL A 407 -21.51 14.19 7.09
CA VAL A 407 -22.45 14.07 5.96
C VAL A 407 -22.20 12.82 5.10
N ASN A 408 -21.50 11.82 5.65
CA ASN A 408 -21.04 10.65 4.90
C ASN A 408 -20.31 11.05 3.60
N ASN A 409 -19.42 12.04 3.72
CA ASN A 409 -18.64 12.62 2.61
C ASN A 409 -17.77 11.58 1.92
N ILE A 410 -17.31 10.57 2.67
CA ILE A 410 -16.50 9.46 2.16
C ILE A 410 -17.13 8.10 2.48
N PRO A 411 -16.97 7.09 1.61
CA PRO A 411 -16.26 7.14 0.33
C PRO A 411 -17.01 7.96 -0.73
N PHE A 412 -16.28 8.63 -1.62
CA PHE A 412 -16.86 9.48 -2.65
C PHE A 412 -17.78 8.71 -3.61
N LYS A 413 -19.04 9.14 -3.63
CA LYS A 413 -20.05 8.77 -4.62
C LYS A 413 -20.36 9.96 -5.53
N HIS A 414 -21.04 9.70 -6.65
CA HIS A 414 -21.49 10.74 -7.59
C HIS A 414 -20.37 11.68 -8.03
N LEU A 415 -19.28 11.12 -8.58
CA LEU A 415 -18.09 11.88 -8.96
C LEU A 415 -18.39 12.97 -10.00
N GLU A 416 -19.43 12.79 -10.82
CA GLU A 416 -19.94 13.77 -11.77
C GLU A 416 -20.39 15.08 -11.11
N LYS A 417 -20.79 15.02 -9.82
CA LYS A 417 -21.21 16.19 -9.04
C LYS A 417 -20.07 16.82 -8.24
N LYS A 418 -18.86 16.23 -8.25
CA LYS A 418 -17.73 16.67 -7.41
C LYS A 418 -16.75 17.53 -8.21
N LYS A 419 -16.43 18.71 -7.67
CA LYS A 419 -15.30 19.54 -8.09
C LYS A 419 -14.31 19.57 -6.93
N ILE A 420 -13.22 18.81 -7.09
CA ILE A 420 -12.29 18.51 -5.99
C ILE A 420 -11.02 19.36 -6.11
N ALA A 421 -10.75 20.15 -5.08
CA ALA A 421 -9.47 20.80 -4.87
C ALA A 421 -8.61 20.01 -3.86
N TYR A 422 -7.30 20.07 -4.03
CA TYR A 422 -6.32 19.58 -3.06
C TYR A 422 -5.42 20.72 -2.58
N VAL A 423 -5.35 20.90 -1.27
CA VAL A 423 -4.43 21.83 -0.59
C VAL A 423 -3.45 21.00 0.24
N SER A 424 -2.16 21.26 0.07
CA SER A 424 -1.10 20.61 0.85
C SER A 424 -0.62 21.58 1.93
N LEU A 425 -0.68 21.17 3.19
CA LEU A 425 -0.16 21.89 4.35
C LEU A 425 1.00 21.12 4.99
N GLY A 426 1.78 21.80 5.84
CA GLY A 426 2.98 21.26 6.47
C GLY A 426 4.26 21.43 5.63
N ASP A 427 5.35 20.79 6.06
CA ASP A 427 6.71 20.98 5.53
C ASP A 427 7.26 19.78 4.76
N ASP A 428 6.43 18.75 4.52
CA ASP A 428 6.77 17.58 3.71
C ASP A 428 5.86 17.47 2.48
N LYS A 429 6.23 16.58 1.54
CA LYS A 429 5.55 16.42 0.26
C LYS A 429 4.33 15.51 0.38
N GLY A 430 3.22 15.94 -0.21
CA GLY A 430 2.00 15.13 -0.43
C GLY A 430 1.86 14.66 -1.88
N ASP A 431 2.96 14.51 -2.62
CA ASP A 431 2.92 14.24 -4.06
C ASP A 431 2.41 12.84 -4.39
N ASP A 432 2.70 11.83 -3.55
CA ASP A 432 2.18 10.47 -3.71
C ASP A 432 0.66 10.44 -3.46
N PHE A 433 0.19 11.18 -2.43
CA PHE A 433 -1.23 11.34 -2.14
C PHE A 433 -1.98 11.97 -3.33
N LEU A 434 -1.52 13.13 -3.81
CA LEU A 434 -2.13 13.80 -4.96
C LEU A 434 -2.10 12.95 -6.25
N SER A 435 -0.99 12.26 -6.50
CA SER A 435 -0.85 11.40 -7.67
C SER A 435 -1.87 10.26 -7.63
N MET A 436 -2.09 9.67 -6.45
CA MET A 436 -3.10 8.63 -6.27
C MET A 436 -4.54 9.16 -6.35
N LEU A 437 -4.84 10.34 -5.79
CA LEU A 437 -6.16 10.98 -5.93
C LEU A 437 -6.54 11.15 -7.41
N LYS A 438 -5.58 11.58 -8.24
CA LYS A 438 -5.77 11.78 -9.68
C LYS A 438 -6.00 10.48 -10.46
N ASN A 439 -5.71 9.32 -9.88
CA ASN A 439 -6.09 8.05 -10.52
C ASN A 439 -7.61 7.82 -10.48
N TYR A 440 -8.34 8.43 -9.55
CA TYR A 440 -9.78 8.21 -9.38
C TYR A 440 -10.63 9.30 -10.04
N ALA A 441 -10.28 10.58 -9.87
CA ALA A 441 -11.07 11.70 -10.35
C ALA A 441 -10.20 12.89 -10.76
N LYS A 442 -10.82 13.91 -11.39
CA LYS A 442 -10.15 15.18 -11.64
C LYS A 442 -9.96 15.92 -10.31
N VAL A 443 -8.70 16.01 -9.87
CA VAL A 443 -8.31 16.73 -8.65
C VAL A 443 -7.29 17.80 -8.99
N GLU A 444 -7.60 19.05 -8.64
CA GLU A 444 -6.74 20.21 -8.90
C GLU A 444 -5.96 20.59 -7.64
N LYS A 445 -4.62 20.65 -7.74
CA LYS A 445 -3.79 21.18 -6.65
C LYS A 445 -3.95 22.71 -6.64
N VAL A 446 -4.46 23.25 -5.56
CA VAL A 446 -4.63 24.70 -5.39
C VAL A 446 -3.62 25.20 -4.37
N SER A 447 -2.84 26.20 -4.75
CA SER A 447 -1.88 26.85 -3.86
C SER A 447 -1.82 28.36 -4.12
N SER A 448 -1.31 29.08 -3.13
CA SER A 448 -1.11 30.53 -3.15
C SER A 448 -0.04 30.90 -2.13
N LYS A 449 0.60 32.07 -2.31
CA LYS A 449 1.43 32.67 -1.24
C LYS A 449 0.56 33.37 -0.18
N TYR A 450 -0.63 33.84 -0.56
CA TYR A 450 -1.54 34.61 0.27
C TYR A 450 -2.86 33.85 0.50
N LEU A 451 -3.34 33.82 1.74
CA LEU A 451 -4.54 33.09 2.16
C LEU A 451 -5.82 33.58 1.47
N LYS A 452 -6.06 34.90 1.40
CA LYS A 452 -7.23 35.47 0.70
C LYS A 452 -7.33 34.99 -0.76
N THR A 453 -6.20 34.96 -1.46
CA THR A 453 -6.11 34.46 -2.84
C THR A 453 -6.33 32.96 -2.93
N LEU A 454 -5.89 32.18 -1.92
CA LEU A 454 -6.18 30.75 -1.83
C LEU A 454 -7.70 30.51 -1.74
N ILE A 455 -8.37 31.16 -0.79
CA ILE A 455 -9.82 31.04 -0.59
C ILE A 455 -10.59 31.41 -1.86
N LYS A 456 -10.24 32.53 -2.51
CA LYS A 456 -10.88 32.93 -3.79
C LYS A 456 -10.77 31.84 -4.87
N LYS A 457 -9.65 31.12 -4.93
CA LYS A 457 -9.50 29.98 -5.87
C LYS A 457 -10.34 28.78 -5.44
N LEU A 458 -10.43 28.52 -4.14
CA LEU A 458 -11.17 27.38 -3.58
C LEU A 458 -12.69 27.49 -3.76
N LYS A 459 -13.27 28.71 -3.82
CA LYS A 459 -14.72 28.92 -4.08
C LYS A 459 -15.25 28.31 -5.39
N LYS A 460 -14.37 27.88 -6.31
CA LYS A 460 -14.74 27.17 -7.54
C LYS A 460 -15.04 25.67 -7.33
N PHE A 461 -14.70 25.15 -6.15
CA PHE A 461 -14.77 23.74 -5.79
C PHE A 461 -15.82 23.53 -4.69
N ASN A 462 -16.48 22.39 -4.72
CA ASN A 462 -17.47 22.02 -3.70
C ASN A 462 -16.95 20.95 -2.73
N THR A 463 -15.70 20.53 -2.88
CA THR A 463 -15.02 19.60 -1.99
C THR A 463 -13.53 19.96 -1.97
N VAL A 464 -13.00 20.25 -0.80
CA VAL A 464 -11.58 20.60 -0.59
C VAL A 464 -10.94 19.52 0.26
N ILE A 465 -9.99 18.80 -0.32
CA ILE A 465 -9.14 17.85 0.42
C ILE A 465 -7.92 18.61 0.92
N VAL A 466 -7.69 18.59 2.23
CA VAL A 466 -6.49 19.16 2.85
C VAL A 466 -5.61 18.01 3.32
N GLY A 467 -4.40 17.89 2.78
CA GLY A 467 -3.40 16.95 3.27
C GLY A 467 -2.41 17.65 4.18
N PHE A 468 -2.26 17.19 5.42
CA PHE A 468 -1.25 17.71 6.35
C PHE A 468 -0.07 16.74 6.43
N HIS A 469 1.11 17.21 6.00
CA HIS A 469 2.29 16.39 5.77
C HIS A 469 3.49 16.88 6.61
N LYS A 470 4.05 15.97 7.41
CA LYS A 470 5.25 16.19 8.24
C LYS A 470 6.26 15.06 8.00
N SER A 471 7.49 15.26 8.45
CA SER A 471 8.57 14.27 8.27
C SER A 471 8.24 12.91 8.91
N ASN A 472 8.34 11.84 8.12
CA ASN A 472 8.19 10.45 8.59
C ASN A 472 9.52 9.76 8.95
N LYS A 473 10.61 10.52 9.12
CA LYS A 473 11.97 9.95 9.23
C LYS A 473 12.12 9.05 10.45
N ASN A 474 11.63 9.48 11.61
CA ASN A 474 11.67 8.76 12.89
C ASN A 474 10.54 9.29 13.81
N PRO A 475 10.17 8.58 14.90
CA PRO A 475 9.01 8.94 15.70
C PRO A 475 9.16 10.26 16.49
N TRP A 476 10.39 10.77 16.64
CA TRP A 476 10.70 12.01 17.35
C TRP A 476 10.60 13.28 16.48
N LYS A 477 10.31 13.13 15.18
CA LYS A 477 10.06 14.30 14.32
C LYS A 477 8.76 14.99 14.72
N SER A 478 8.79 16.33 14.69
CA SER A 478 7.63 17.14 15.05
C SER A 478 6.43 16.81 14.16
N TYR A 479 5.30 16.55 14.82
CA TYR A 479 3.98 16.34 14.23
C TYR A 479 3.11 17.62 14.27
N ARG A 480 3.57 18.68 14.94
CA ARG A 480 2.76 19.87 15.23
C ARG A 480 2.54 20.73 13.99
N TYR A 481 1.39 21.40 13.94
CA TYR A 481 1.10 22.45 12.96
C TYR A 481 1.94 23.69 13.25
N SER A 482 2.32 24.43 12.19
CA SER A 482 2.80 25.80 12.37
C SER A 482 1.61 26.74 12.61
N GLU A 483 1.82 27.89 13.26
CA GLU A 483 0.77 28.92 13.44
C GLU A 483 0.09 29.28 12.12
N LYS A 484 0.89 29.42 11.06
CA LYS A 484 0.41 29.65 9.71
C LYS A 484 -0.50 28.52 9.20
N ASP A 485 -0.11 27.26 9.36
CA ASP A 485 -0.93 26.13 8.91
C ASP A 485 -2.26 26.06 9.68
N MET A 486 -2.24 26.37 10.99
CA MET A 486 -3.46 26.41 11.82
C MET A 486 -4.41 27.52 11.37
N GLU A 487 -3.89 28.73 11.14
CA GLU A 487 -4.68 29.86 10.64
C GLU A 487 -5.28 29.53 9.27
N TRP A 488 -4.48 28.97 8.36
CA TRP A 488 -4.93 28.61 7.02
C TRP A 488 -6.01 27.53 7.05
N LEU A 489 -5.81 26.46 7.83
CA LEU A 489 -6.80 25.40 7.96
C LEU A 489 -8.11 25.93 8.52
N ARG A 490 -8.07 26.76 9.56
CA ARG A 490 -9.27 27.39 10.15
C ARG A 490 -10.08 28.17 9.12
N VAL A 491 -9.42 29.07 8.38
CA VAL A 491 -10.10 29.92 7.38
C VAL A 491 -10.58 29.10 6.17
N ILE A 492 -9.88 28.04 5.78
CA ILE A 492 -10.36 27.14 4.74
C ILE A 492 -11.60 26.40 5.21
N ALA A 493 -11.60 25.86 6.43
CA ALA A 493 -12.71 25.11 7.01
C ALA A 493 -13.97 25.99 7.18
N SER A 494 -13.82 27.25 7.58
CA SER A 494 -14.98 28.16 7.72
C SER A 494 -15.63 28.57 6.38
N GLU A 495 -14.94 28.39 5.24
CA GLU A 495 -15.38 28.86 3.92
C GLU A 495 -15.67 27.72 2.92
N CYS A 496 -15.27 26.48 3.22
CA CYS A 496 -15.27 25.36 2.28
C CYS A 496 -15.62 24.05 2.99
N ASN A 497 -16.21 23.10 2.25
CA ASN A 497 -16.37 21.73 2.72
C ASN A 497 -15.01 21.00 2.68
N VAL A 498 -14.43 20.77 3.86
CA VAL A 498 -13.08 20.24 4.08
C VAL A 498 -13.07 18.77 4.49
N ILE A 499 -12.24 18.02 3.78
CA ILE A 499 -11.79 16.68 4.18
C ILE A 499 -10.31 16.79 4.57
N LEU A 500 -10.03 16.74 5.87
CA LEU A 500 -8.68 16.75 6.41
C LEU A 500 -8.12 15.33 6.43
N CYS A 501 -7.02 15.11 5.71
CA CYS A 501 -6.20 13.90 5.80
C CYS A 501 -4.91 14.20 6.56
N ASN A 502 -4.83 13.71 7.80
CA ASN A 502 -3.69 13.91 8.69
C ASN A 502 -2.69 12.76 8.55
N PHE A 503 -1.50 13.05 8.00
CA PHE A 503 -0.44 12.06 7.77
C PHE A 503 0.62 12.08 8.87
N THR A 504 0.22 12.34 10.11
CA THR A 504 1.13 12.39 11.25
C THR A 504 0.43 11.88 12.51
N SER A 505 1.08 12.02 13.67
CA SER A 505 0.51 11.62 14.96
C SER A 505 -0.90 12.23 15.16
N PRO A 506 -1.87 11.51 15.72
CA PRO A 506 -3.18 12.05 16.07
C PRO A 506 -3.10 13.30 16.95
N TYR A 507 -2.06 13.41 17.79
CA TYR A 507 -1.83 14.56 18.67
C TYR A 507 -1.62 15.89 17.94
N SER A 508 -1.28 15.87 16.64
CA SER A 508 -1.27 17.10 15.82
C SER A 508 -2.63 17.81 15.84
N LEU A 509 -3.71 17.07 16.05
CA LEU A 509 -5.04 17.61 16.08
C LEU A 509 -5.34 18.37 17.39
N LEU A 510 -4.61 18.17 18.48
CA LEU A 510 -4.88 18.86 19.76
C LEU A 510 -4.84 20.38 19.62
N SER A 511 -3.97 20.91 18.77
CA SER A 511 -3.74 22.35 18.60
C SER A 511 -4.69 23.05 17.62
N ILE A 512 -5.60 22.33 16.95
CA ILE A 512 -6.50 22.92 15.95
C ILE A 512 -7.97 22.88 16.38
N ALA A 513 -8.72 23.90 15.96
CA ALA A 513 -10.18 23.88 15.92
C ALA A 513 -10.65 22.86 14.87
N LYS A 514 -11.68 22.08 15.21
CA LYS A 514 -12.14 20.93 14.41
C LYS A 514 -13.63 21.00 14.10
N GLU A 515 -14.32 21.96 14.67
CA GLU A 515 -15.78 22.13 14.65
C GLU A 515 -16.25 22.32 13.21
N ASP A 516 -15.54 23.17 12.45
CA ASP A 516 -15.86 23.52 11.06
C ASP A 516 -15.28 22.55 10.01
N ILE A 517 -14.58 21.49 10.41
CA ILE A 517 -14.05 20.49 9.46
C ILE A 517 -15.07 19.37 9.28
N GLU A 518 -15.57 19.09 8.08
CA GLU A 518 -16.65 18.10 7.88
C GLU A 518 -16.17 16.65 8.02
N THR A 519 -14.94 16.35 7.59
CA THR A 519 -14.38 15.00 7.63
C THR A 519 -12.92 15.02 8.07
N ILE A 520 -12.56 14.13 9.01
CA ILE A 520 -11.18 13.97 9.48
C ILE A 520 -10.76 12.50 9.35
N VAL A 521 -9.69 12.27 8.58
CA VAL A 521 -9.07 10.97 8.33
C VAL A 521 -7.64 10.98 8.87
N LEU A 522 -7.33 10.02 9.73
CA LEU A 522 -6.01 9.80 10.31
C LEU A 522 -5.30 8.66 9.57
N ALA A 523 -4.12 8.98 9.02
CA ALA A 523 -3.23 8.01 8.38
C ALA A 523 -1.98 7.68 9.23
N TYR A 524 -1.82 8.35 10.39
CA TYR A 524 -0.79 8.17 11.44
C TYR A 524 0.65 8.47 11.03
N GLN A 525 1.01 8.27 9.76
CA GLN A 525 2.37 8.40 9.25
C GLN A 525 2.34 8.96 7.81
N ASN A 526 3.40 9.69 7.43
CA ASN A 526 3.52 10.32 6.11
C ASN A 526 4.23 9.43 5.07
N SER A 527 4.24 8.11 5.29
CA SER A 527 4.86 7.18 4.35
C SER A 527 4.13 7.19 3.00
N LYS A 528 4.85 6.89 1.91
CA LYS A 528 4.25 6.73 0.58
C LYS A 528 3.04 5.78 0.60
N ILE A 529 3.15 4.68 1.33
CA ILE A 529 2.07 3.69 1.45
C ILE A 529 0.84 4.29 2.15
N ALA A 530 1.04 5.07 3.21
CA ALA A 530 -0.06 5.74 3.92
C ALA A 530 -0.75 6.79 3.04
N GLN A 531 0.03 7.59 2.31
CA GLN A 531 -0.48 8.53 1.33
C GLN A 531 -1.31 7.84 0.24
N GLU A 532 -0.75 6.84 -0.44
CA GLU A 532 -1.45 6.11 -1.49
C GLU A 532 -2.72 5.42 -0.98
N LEU A 533 -2.65 4.70 0.15
CA LEU A 533 -3.80 3.97 0.69
C LEU A 533 -4.90 4.93 1.17
N THR A 534 -4.54 6.06 1.80
CA THR A 534 -5.54 7.05 2.23
C THR A 534 -6.28 7.63 1.02
N ALA A 535 -5.58 7.97 -0.07
CA ALA A 535 -6.23 8.43 -1.30
C ALA A 535 -7.20 7.38 -1.85
N GLN A 536 -6.80 6.10 -1.91
CA GLN A 536 -7.67 5.02 -2.36
C GLN A 536 -8.90 4.83 -1.47
N ALA A 537 -8.73 5.01 -0.16
CA ALA A 537 -9.81 4.87 0.82
C ALA A 537 -10.88 5.97 0.67
N LEU A 538 -10.50 7.21 0.37
CA LEU A 538 -11.46 8.30 0.11
C LEU A 538 -12.41 7.97 -1.05
N PHE A 539 -11.99 7.15 -2.01
CA PHE A 539 -12.83 6.70 -3.13
C PHE A 539 -13.49 5.32 -2.90
N GLY A 540 -13.33 4.73 -1.71
CA GLY A 540 -13.93 3.44 -1.36
C GLY A 540 -13.30 2.25 -2.08
N ALA A 541 -11.99 2.28 -2.34
CA ALA A 541 -11.32 1.13 -2.95
C ALA A 541 -11.32 -0.10 -2.01
N PHE A 542 -11.31 0.12 -0.70
CA PHE A 542 -11.42 -0.88 0.37
C PHE A 542 -12.14 -0.28 1.58
N GLU A 543 -12.49 -1.12 2.55
CA GLU A 543 -13.15 -0.72 3.79
C GLU A 543 -12.18 -0.07 4.79
N LEU A 544 -12.68 0.84 5.63
CA LEU A 544 -11.94 1.43 6.74
C LEU A 544 -12.51 0.95 8.07
N LYS A 545 -11.64 0.45 8.94
CA LYS A 545 -12.00 -0.14 10.24
C LYS A 545 -11.13 0.33 11.41
N GLY A 546 -10.17 1.21 11.16
CA GLY A 546 -9.27 1.70 12.20
C GLY A 546 -10.04 2.38 13.34
N ARG A 547 -9.50 2.27 14.55
CA ARG A 547 -9.97 2.98 15.74
C ARG A 547 -8.85 3.82 16.31
N LEU A 548 -9.22 4.93 16.94
CA LEU A 548 -8.27 5.85 17.51
C LEU A 548 -7.56 5.20 18.72
N PRO A 549 -6.22 5.12 18.76
CA PRO A 549 -5.49 4.52 19.88
C PRO A 549 -5.30 5.48 21.07
N VAL A 550 -5.59 6.77 20.90
CA VAL A 550 -5.35 7.86 21.87
C VAL A 550 -6.44 8.93 21.80
N SER A 551 -6.84 9.55 22.90
CA SER A 551 -7.86 10.59 22.89
C SER A 551 -7.35 11.90 22.32
N ILE A 552 -8.22 12.62 21.61
CA ILE A 552 -8.00 13.95 21.05
C ILE A 552 -9.21 14.82 21.42
N ASN A 553 -9.10 15.59 22.50
CA ASN A 553 -10.19 16.42 23.05
C ASN A 553 -11.49 15.60 23.26
N SER A 554 -12.52 15.87 22.44
CA SER A 554 -13.81 15.18 22.45
C SER A 554 -13.80 13.81 21.77
N TYR A 555 -12.81 13.51 20.92
CA TYR A 555 -12.66 12.19 20.30
C TYR A 555 -11.92 11.27 21.27
N LYS A 556 -12.61 10.27 21.83
CA LYS A 556 -12.03 9.34 22.80
C LYS A 556 -11.31 8.18 22.13
N VAL A 557 -10.36 7.57 22.84
CA VAL A 557 -9.76 6.29 22.46
C VAL A 557 -10.84 5.25 22.15
N GLY A 558 -10.60 4.43 21.13
CA GLY A 558 -11.55 3.44 20.62
C GLY A 558 -12.57 3.99 19.62
N MET A 559 -12.67 5.31 19.42
CA MET A 559 -13.57 5.88 18.41
C MET A 559 -13.05 5.67 16.98
N GLY A 560 -13.96 5.42 16.04
CA GLY A 560 -13.69 5.39 14.61
C GLY A 560 -14.94 5.02 13.83
N ILE A 561 -15.15 5.69 12.70
CA ILE A 561 -16.30 5.49 11.82
C ILE A 561 -15.90 4.47 10.75
N GLU A 562 -16.61 3.35 10.70
CA GLU A 562 -16.41 2.36 9.64
C GLU A 562 -16.89 2.89 8.30
N LYS A 563 -16.10 2.66 7.24
CA LYS A 563 -16.46 3.04 5.88
C LYS A 563 -16.49 1.82 4.96
N PRO A 564 -17.56 1.64 4.17
CA PRO A 564 -17.67 0.49 3.27
C PRO A 564 -16.77 0.63 2.05
N ARG A 565 -16.42 -0.50 1.43
CA ARG A 565 -15.85 -0.51 0.08
C ARG A 565 -16.93 -0.26 -0.97
N LEU A 566 -16.56 0.37 -2.09
CA LEU A 566 -17.41 0.64 -3.26
C LEU A 566 -16.98 -0.13 -4.52
N ASN A 567 -16.14 -1.17 -4.37
CA ASN A 567 -15.62 -1.99 -5.49
C ASN A 567 -15.00 -1.16 -6.62
N ARG A 568 -14.24 -0.10 -6.27
CA ARG A 568 -13.36 0.60 -7.23
C ARG A 568 -12.03 -0.13 -7.33
N LEU A 569 -11.31 0.13 -8.43
CA LEU A 569 -9.94 -0.34 -8.59
C LEU A 569 -9.08 0.07 -7.39
N GLN A 570 -8.35 -0.89 -6.82
CA GLN A 570 -7.27 -0.67 -5.85
C GLN A 570 -5.94 -0.64 -6.60
N TYR A 571 -4.97 0.13 -6.14
CA TYR A 571 -3.62 0.22 -6.73
C TYR A 571 -2.60 -0.36 -5.76
N THR A 572 -1.88 -1.39 -6.20
CA THR A 572 -1.01 -2.16 -5.32
C THR A 572 0.18 -2.82 -6.03
N ILE A 573 1.02 -3.49 -5.25
CA ILE A 573 2.11 -4.34 -5.70
C ILE A 573 1.60 -5.69 -6.22
N PRO A 574 2.33 -6.37 -7.13
CA PRO A 574 1.93 -7.66 -7.71
C PRO A 574 1.46 -8.72 -6.72
N GLU A 575 2.19 -8.90 -5.63
CA GLU A 575 1.99 -10.01 -4.70
C GLU A 575 0.66 -9.87 -3.95
N GLU A 576 0.23 -8.64 -3.65
CA GLU A 576 -1.08 -8.40 -3.04
C GLU A 576 -2.26 -8.71 -3.99
N ALA A 577 -2.02 -8.72 -5.31
CA ALA A 577 -2.95 -9.18 -6.33
C ALA A 577 -2.80 -10.68 -6.66
N GLY A 578 -1.93 -11.40 -5.94
CA GLY A 578 -1.62 -12.81 -6.22
C GLY A 578 -0.86 -13.00 -7.52
N VAL A 579 0.02 -12.06 -7.87
CA VAL A 579 0.85 -12.06 -9.08
C VAL A 579 2.32 -11.92 -8.69
N SER A 580 3.21 -12.63 -9.38
CA SER A 580 4.65 -12.61 -9.10
C SER A 580 5.35 -11.45 -9.81
N SER A 581 5.91 -10.50 -9.06
CA SER A 581 6.72 -9.40 -9.61
C SER A 581 7.94 -9.92 -10.41
N GLU A 582 8.53 -11.03 -9.99
CA GLU A 582 9.64 -11.66 -10.70
C GLU A 582 9.25 -12.10 -12.12
N LYS A 583 8.11 -12.78 -12.25
CA LYS A 583 7.60 -13.19 -13.57
C LYS A 583 7.22 -11.98 -14.44
N LEU A 584 6.78 -10.88 -13.84
CA LEU A 584 6.46 -9.64 -14.55
C LEU A 584 7.68 -8.93 -15.17
N LYS A 585 8.91 -9.26 -14.76
CA LYS A 585 10.12 -8.76 -15.45
C LYS A 585 10.14 -9.14 -16.94
N LYS A 586 9.49 -10.24 -17.33
CA LYS A 586 9.32 -10.63 -18.75
C LYS A 586 8.50 -9.60 -19.54
N VAL A 587 7.56 -8.91 -18.89
CA VAL A 587 6.78 -7.82 -19.52
C VAL A 587 7.70 -6.62 -19.75
N ASP A 588 8.52 -6.27 -18.76
CA ASP A 588 9.49 -5.17 -18.86
C ASP A 588 10.49 -5.41 -20.01
N GLN A 589 11.03 -6.62 -20.12
CA GLN A 589 11.90 -7.01 -21.26
C GLN A 589 11.20 -6.88 -22.62
N LYS A 590 9.90 -7.18 -22.70
CA LYS A 590 9.12 -7.01 -23.93
C LYS A 590 8.86 -5.53 -24.25
N ILE A 591 8.71 -4.69 -23.23
CA ILE A 591 8.66 -3.22 -23.40
C ILE A 591 9.97 -2.72 -24.03
N ASP A 592 11.12 -3.18 -23.53
CA ASP A 592 12.41 -2.80 -24.11
C ASP A 592 12.52 -3.27 -25.57
N MET A 593 12.02 -4.47 -25.87
CA MET A 593 11.97 -4.98 -27.24
C MET A 593 11.04 -4.16 -28.15
N LEU A 594 9.90 -3.69 -27.66
CA LEU A 594 8.97 -2.82 -28.39
C LEU A 594 9.68 -1.54 -28.85
N LEU A 595 10.44 -0.92 -27.94
CA LEU A 595 11.19 0.31 -28.20
C LEU A 595 12.38 0.06 -29.13
N LYS A 596 13.20 -0.97 -28.83
CA LYS A 596 14.39 -1.33 -29.62
C LYS A 596 14.04 -1.67 -31.07
N LYS A 597 12.97 -2.45 -31.28
CA LYS A 597 12.49 -2.83 -32.62
C LYS A 597 11.61 -1.78 -33.29
N LYS A 598 11.51 -0.57 -32.72
CA LYS A 598 10.71 0.56 -33.24
C LYS A 598 9.30 0.11 -33.63
N MET A 599 8.66 -0.69 -32.76
CA MET A 599 7.29 -1.15 -32.97
C MET A 599 6.28 -0.05 -32.64
N THR A 600 6.62 0.80 -31.67
CA THR A 600 5.92 2.02 -31.29
C THR A 600 6.94 3.01 -30.68
N PRO A 601 6.75 4.33 -30.79
CA PRO A 601 7.57 5.30 -30.07
C PRO A 601 7.46 5.21 -28.54
N GLY A 602 6.27 4.85 -28.06
CA GLY A 602 5.95 4.72 -26.65
C GLY A 602 4.55 4.14 -26.42
N GLY A 603 4.14 4.05 -25.16
CA GLY A 603 2.85 3.49 -24.79
C GLY A 603 2.59 3.47 -23.30
N GLN A 604 1.43 2.93 -22.94
CA GLN A 604 0.98 2.66 -21.58
C GLN A 604 0.53 1.21 -21.46
N ILE A 605 0.85 0.56 -20.35
CA ILE A 605 0.32 -0.75 -19.98
C ILE A 605 -0.28 -0.68 -18.59
N LEU A 606 -1.50 -1.17 -18.45
CA LEU A 606 -2.14 -1.41 -17.17
C LEU A 606 -2.66 -2.84 -17.11
N ALA A 607 -2.36 -3.54 -16.02
CA ALA A 607 -2.99 -4.80 -15.69
C ALA A 607 -3.54 -4.78 -14.25
N ALA A 608 -4.74 -5.34 -14.09
CA ALA A 608 -5.40 -5.51 -12.81
C ALA A 608 -5.87 -6.95 -12.67
N ARG A 609 -5.98 -7.45 -11.43
CA ARG A 609 -6.56 -8.76 -11.12
C ARG A 609 -7.48 -8.64 -9.91
N ASN A 610 -8.71 -9.11 -10.01
CA ASN A 610 -9.69 -9.07 -8.93
C ASN A 610 -9.85 -7.65 -8.34
N GLY A 611 -9.97 -6.65 -9.21
CA GLY A 611 -10.09 -5.24 -8.82
C GLY A 611 -8.79 -4.59 -8.33
N LYS A 612 -7.65 -5.28 -8.35
CA LYS A 612 -6.35 -4.73 -7.90
C LYS A 612 -5.41 -4.50 -9.09
N VAL A 613 -5.16 -3.24 -9.42
CA VAL A 613 -4.14 -2.81 -10.38
C VAL A 613 -2.76 -3.15 -9.81
N PHE A 614 -2.06 -4.06 -10.47
CA PHE A 614 -0.76 -4.57 -10.04
C PHE A 614 0.39 -4.22 -10.98
N TYR A 615 0.06 -3.73 -12.18
CA TYR A 615 1.03 -3.25 -13.16
C TYR A 615 0.47 -2.00 -13.80
N TYR A 616 1.15 -0.85 -13.67
CA TYR A 616 0.72 0.41 -14.28
C TYR A 616 1.93 1.25 -14.70
N LYS A 617 2.35 1.11 -15.96
CA LYS A 617 3.59 1.72 -16.46
C LYS A 617 3.38 2.44 -17.79
N SER A 618 4.03 3.59 -17.93
CA SER A 618 4.26 4.27 -19.21
C SER A 618 5.69 4.00 -19.69
N PHE A 619 5.88 3.94 -21.01
CA PHE A 619 7.19 3.67 -21.60
C PHE A 619 7.41 4.47 -22.89
N GLY A 620 8.68 4.71 -23.22
CA GLY A 620 9.06 5.42 -24.44
C GLY A 620 8.67 6.90 -24.45
N TYR A 621 8.42 7.40 -25.67
CA TYR A 621 8.22 8.81 -25.95
C TYR A 621 6.99 9.02 -26.84
N HIS A 622 6.47 10.25 -26.85
CA HIS A 622 5.36 10.64 -27.72
C HIS A 622 5.66 10.39 -29.21
N THR A 623 6.90 10.64 -29.63
CA THR A 623 7.36 10.45 -31.01
C THR A 623 8.76 9.86 -31.05
N SER A 624 9.19 9.38 -32.22
CA SER A 624 10.54 8.86 -32.46
C SER A 624 11.65 9.91 -32.25
N LYS A 625 11.31 11.20 -32.21
CA LYS A 625 12.25 12.31 -31.91
C LYS A 625 12.67 12.36 -30.43
N LYS A 626 12.06 11.55 -29.55
CA LYS A 626 12.40 11.42 -28.12
C LYS A 626 12.40 12.73 -27.31
N LYS A 627 11.60 13.73 -27.72
CA LYS A 627 11.51 15.03 -27.02
C LYS A 627 10.68 14.98 -25.73
N LYS A 628 9.63 14.15 -25.69
CA LYS A 628 8.69 14.08 -24.56
C LYS A 628 8.42 12.63 -24.15
N LYS A 629 8.77 12.28 -22.91
CA LYS A 629 8.46 10.97 -22.33
C LYS A 629 6.96 10.82 -22.11
N VAL A 630 6.45 9.62 -22.33
CA VAL A 630 5.05 9.29 -22.04
C VAL A 630 4.83 9.29 -20.52
N LYS A 631 3.72 9.90 -20.10
CA LYS A 631 3.21 9.87 -18.73
C LYS A 631 1.94 9.03 -18.66
N ASN A 632 1.66 8.49 -17.47
CA ASN A 632 0.43 7.74 -17.19
C ASN A 632 -0.86 8.56 -17.39
N SER A 633 -0.75 9.89 -17.36
CA SER A 633 -1.84 10.83 -17.64
C SER A 633 -2.07 11.05 -19.14
N ASP A 634 -1.07 10.82 -19.99
CA ASP A 634 -1.19 11.15 -21.42
C ASP A 634 -2.27 10.29 -22.09
N ILE A 635 -2.95 10.86 -23.08
CA ILE A 635 -4.08 10.21 -23.75
C ILE A 635 -3.75 9.83 -25.19
N TYR A 636 -4.27 8.68 -25.60
CA TYR A 636 -4.03 8.06 -26.91
C TYR A 636 -5.33 8.00 -27.71
N ASP A 637 -5.22 8.10 -29.04
CA ASP A 637 -6.32 7.77 -29.94
C ASP A 637 -6.68 6.28 -29.83
N LEU A 638 -7.95 6.01 -29.52
CA LEU A 638 -8.49 4.69 -29.26
C LEU A 638 -9.27 4.12 -30.46
N ALA A 639 -8.86 4.41 -31.70
CA ALA A 639 -9.49 3.87 -32.90
C ALA A 639 -9.84 2.37 -32.76
N SER A 640 -11.11 2.05 -33.00
CA SER A 640 -11.77 0.76 -32.81
C SER A 640 -12.05 0.31 -31.37
N LEU A 641 -11.22 0.66 -30.36
CA LEU A 641 -11.62 0.51 -28.96
C LEU A 641 -12.83 1.40 -28.60
N THR A 642 -13.00 2.52 -29.33
CA THR A 642 -14.18 3.40 -29.21
C THR A 642 -15.51 2.63 -29.22
N LYS A 643 -15.60 1.54 -29.99
CA LYS A 643 -16.81 0.70 -30.06
C LYS A 643 -17.26 0.22 -28.68
N ILE A 644 -16.37 -0.45 -27.96
CA ILE A 644 -16.68 -1.06 -26.67
C ILE A 644 -16.66 -0.05 -25.51
N LEU A 645 -16.11 1.14 -25.73
CA LEU A 645 -15.98 2.18 -24.70
C LEU A 645 -17.05 3.28 -24.82
N ALA A 646 -17.70 3.44 -25.98
CA ALA A 646 -18.70 4.49 -26.23
C ALA A 646 -20.01 3.92 -26.81
N SER A 647 -19.97 3.38 -28.04
CA SER A 647 -21.19 2.96 -28.75
C SER A 647 -21.89 1.79 -28.08
N LEU A 648 -21.13 0.77 -27.67
CA LEU A 648 -21.66 -0.43 -27.04
C LEU A 648 -22.38 -0.13 -25.71
N PRO A 649 -21.81 0.63 -24.76
CA PRO A 649 -22.54 0.98 -23.54
C PRO A 649 -23.81 1.82 -23.82
N ALA A 650 -23.80 2.68 -24.86
CA ALA A 650 -25.02 3.40 -25.26
C ALA A 650 -26.10 2.46 -25.83
N VAL A 651 -25.71 1.44 -26.60
CA VAL A 651 -26.62 0.39 -27.11
C VAL A 651 -27.16 -0.48 -25.98
N MET A 652 -26.31 -0.93 -25.06
CA MET A 652 -26.72 -1.68 -23.86
C MET A 652 -27.77 -0.89 -23.08
N LYS A 653 -27.53 0.41 -22.84
CA LYS A 653 -28.48 1.25 -22.13
C LYS A 653 -29.81 1.41 -22.88
N ALA A 654 -29.73 1.62 -24.20
CA ALA A 654 -30.92 1.75 -25.03
C ALA A 654 -31.77 0.47 -25.06
N GLU A 655 -31.14 -0.70 -25.00
CA GLU A 655 -31.83 -1.99 -24.91
C GLU A 655 -32.52 -2.17 -23.56
N GLU A 656 -31.83 -1.87 -22.46
CA GLU A 656 -32.41 -1.91 -21.10
C GLU A 656 -33.61 -0.97 -20.93
N GLU A 657 -33.50 0.23 -21.50
CA GLU A 657 -34.57 1.24 -21.51
C GLU A 657 -35.67 0.93 -22.55
N LYS A 658 -35.58 -0.20 -23.26
CA LYS A 658 -36.52 -0.62 -24.32
C LYS A 658 -36.66 0.41 -25.47
N LYS A 659 -35.67 1.28 -25.66
CA LYS A 659 -35.62 2.27 -26.76
C LYS A 659 -35.26 1.63 -28.10
N LEU A 660 -34.61 0.47 -28.07
CA LEU A 660 -34.35 -0.39 -29.22
C LEU A 660 -34.41 -1.86 -28.82
N SER A 661 -34.57 -2.75 -29.79
CA SER A 661 -34.41 -4.20 -29.63
C SER A 661 -33.24 -4.69 -30.48
N LEU A 662 -32.53 -5.71 -29.99
CA LEU A 662 -31.47 -6.38 -30.76
C LEU A 662 -32.01 -7.08 -32.01
N PHE A 663 -33.32 -7.34 -32.06
CA PHE A 663 -34.00 -7.97 -33.18
C PHE A 663 -34.64 -6.96 -34.13
N SER A 664 -34.62 -5.67 -33.81
CA SER A 664 -35.09 -4.64 -34.73
C SER A 664 -34.21 -4.58 -35.97
N SER A 665 -34.85 -4.44 -37.12
CA SER A 665 -34.18 -4.24 -38.40
C SER A 665 -33.66 -2.81 -38.51
N VAL A 666 -32.67 -2.56 -39.39
CA VAL A 666 -32.19 -1.20 -39.65
C VAL A 666 -33.32 -0.33 -40.21
N GLY A 667 -34.20 -0.87 -41.06
CA GLY A 667 -35.34 -0.13 -41.62
C GLY A 667 -36.37 0.31 -40.57
N ASP A 668 -36.47 -0.42 -39.46
CA ASP A 668 -37.31 -0.03 -38.31
C ASP A 668 -36.65 1.06 -37.46
N LEU A 669 -35.33 0.97 -37.28
CA LEU A 669 -34.57 1.89 -36.42
C LEU A 669 -34.20 3.20 -37.13
N LEU A 670 -33.99 3.14 -38.44
CA LEU A 670 -33.65 4.23 -39.35
C LEU A 670 -34.57 4.17 -40.57
N PRO A 671 -35.76 4.81 -40.53
CA PRO A 671 -36.73 4.77 -41.61
C PRO A 671 -36.18 5.18 -42.98
N GLU A 672 -35.16 6.05 -43.01
CA GLU A 672 -34.49 6.44 -44.25
C GLU A 672 -33.72 5.30 -44.94
N TYR A 673 -33.48 4.17 -44.27
CA TYR A 673 -32.89 2.97 -44.86
C TYR A 673 -33.92 1.98 -45.42
N ARG A 674 -35.24 2.22 -45.26
CA ARG A 674 -36.27 1.34 -45.85
C ARG A 674 -36.09 1.20 -47.36
N ASN A 675 -36.37 0.00 -47.87
CA ASN A 675 -36.20 -0.38 -49.28
C ASN A 675 -34.74 -0.34 -49.78
N SER A 676 -33.75 -0.21 -48.87
CA SER A 676 -32.34 -0.41 -49.22
C SER A 676 -31.94 -1.85 -48.96
N ASN A 677 -30.84 -2.30 -49.57
CA ASN A 677 -30.22 -3.58 -49.22
C ASN A 677 -29.57 -3.59 -47.82
N LYS A 678 -30.02 -2.77 -46.87
CA LYS A 678 -29.65 -2.77 -45.45
C LYS A 678 -30.85 -2.87 -44.53
N ASP A 679 -32.06 -2.61 -45.03
CA ASP A 679 -33.28 -2.46 -44.22
C ASP A 679 -33.54 -3.66 -43.31
N THR A 680 -33.35 -4.87 -43.82
CA THR A 680 -33.61 -6.15 -43.15
C THR A 680 -32.49 -6.61 -42.22
N LEU A 681 -31.33 -5.96 -42.22
CA LEU A 681 -30.24 -6.32 -41.31
C LEU A 681 -30.69 -6.02 -39.88
N ILE A 682 -30.56 -7.00 -38.97
CA ILE A 682 -30.92 -6.79 -37.57
C ILE A 682 -29.71 -6.35 -36.74
N LEU A 683 -29.96 -5.58 -35.68
CA LEU A 683 -28.90 -5.02 -34.84
C LEU A 683 -27.97 -6.11 -34.25
N LYS A 684 -28.52 -7.27 -33.87
CA LYS A 684 -27.76 -8.44 -33.41
C LYS A 684 -26.70 -8.89 -34.43
N GLU A 685 -27.07 -8.96 -35.71
CA GLU A 685 -26.16 -9.37 -36.79
C GLU A 685 -25.06 -8.34 -37.03
N ILE A 686 -25.40 -7.06 -36.92
CA ILE A 686 -24.45 -5.96 -37.07
C ILE A 686 -23.42 -6.00 -35.94
N LEU A 687 -23.86 -6.10 -34.68
CA LEU A 687 -23.00 -6.14 -33.49
C LEU A 687 -22.09 -7.37 -33.46
N SER A 688 -22.53 -8.50 -34.01
CA SER A 688 -21.72 -9.72 -34.15
C SER A 688 -20.86 -9.78 -35.41
N HIS A 689 -20.88 -8.75 -36.26
CA HIS A 689 -20.19 -8.75 -37.57
C HIS A 689 -20.61 -9.90 -38.51
N TYR A 690 -21.88 -10.30 -38.41
CA TYR A 690 -22.51 -11.32 -39.25
C TYR A 690 -23.37 -10.73 -40.38
N GLY A 691 -23.81 -9.47 -40.25
CA GLY A 691 -24.75 -8.79 -41.17
C GLY A 691 -24.23 -8.43 -42.57
N ARG A 692 -23.27 -9.19 -43.12
CA ARG A 692 -22.82 -9.12 -44.53
C ARG A 692 -22.36 -7.73 -45.03
N LEU A 693 -22.09 -6.77 -44.16
CA LEU A 693 -21.58 -5.45 -44.53
C LEU A 693 -20.17 -5.51 -45.13
N LYS A 694 -19.84 -4.56 -46.02
CA LYS A 694 -18.45 -4.29 -46.43
C LYS A 694 -17.61 -3.89 -45.21
N SER A 695 -16.32 -4.18 -45.22
CA SER A 695 -15.47 -3.93 -44.05
C SER A 695 -15.27 -2.44 -43.78
N TRP A 696 -15.05 -1.66 -44.83
CA TRP A 696 -14.69 -0.24 -44.76
C TRP A 696 -14.99 0.43 -46.11
N ILE A 697 -15.34 1.72 -46.07
CA ILE A 697 -15.49 2.58 -47.25
C ILE A 697 -14.59 3.82 -47.04
N PRO A 698 -13.66 4.12 -47.97
CA PRO A 698 -12.74 5.24 -47.87
C PRO A 698 -13.40 6.57 -48.33
N PHE A 699 -14.39 7.07 -47.59
CA PHE A 699 -15.21 8.24 -48.00
C PHE A 699 -14.42 9.50 -48.39
N TYR A 700 -13.20 9.65 -47.87
CA TYR A 700 -12.33 10.80 -48.13
C TYR A 700 -11.76 10.78 -49.55
N LEU A 701 -11.59 9.61 -50.19
CA LEU A 701 -11.06 9.51 -51.55
C LEU A 701 -11.98 10.24 -52.54
N ASP A 702 -13.29 10.18 -52.33
CA ASP A 702 -14.27 10.86 -53.19
C ASP A 702 -14.24 12.39 -53.03
N THR A 703 -13.49 12.90 -52.04
CA THR A 703 -13.27 14.33 -51.83
C THR A 703 -11.93 14.81 -52.35
N GLN A 704 -11.16 13.93 -52.98
CA GLN A 704 -9.84 14.18 -53.51
C GLN A 704 -9.81 14.09 -55.03
N HIS A 705 -8.84 14.76 -55.63
CA HIS A 705 -8.54 14.58 -57.04
C HIS A 705 -7.90 13.20 -57.25
N GLU A 706 -8.47 12.37 -58.13
CA GLU A 706 -8.14 10.96 -58.30
C GLU A 706 -6.64 10.71 -58.58
N LYS A 707 -6.02 11.57 -59.40
CA LYS A 707 -4.62 11.41 -59.81
C LYS A 707 -3.61 11.98 -58.81
N THR A 708 -3.93 13.12 -58.19
CA THR A 708 -2.96 13.87 -57.35
C THR A 708 -3.14 13.55 -55.86
N GLY A 709 -4.31 13.06 -55.45
CA GLY A 709 -4.64 12.86 -54.05
C GLY A 709 -4.75 14.16 -53.25
N GLU A 710 -4.94 15.29 -53.94
CA GLU A 710 -5.16 16.60 -53.34
C GLU A 710 -6.63 16.78 -52.96
N ASN A 711 -6.88 17.42 -51.83
CA ASN A 711 -8.23 17.71 -51.36
C ASN A 711 -8.90 18.75 -52.28
N LEU A 712 -10.08 18.43 -52.81
CA LEU A 712 -10.78 19.31 -53.74
C LEU A 712 -11.35 20.52 -52.99
N LYS A 713 -11.09 21.73 -53.52
CA LYS A 713 -11.62 22.98 -52.96
C LYS A 713 -13.15 22.99 -52.85
N LYS A 714 -13.90 22.26 -53.68
CA LYS A 714 -15.36 22.19 -53.51
C LYS A 714 -15.82 21.54 -52.19
N PHE A 715 -14.97 20.71 -51.57
CA PHE A 715 -15.28 20.01 -50.31
C PHE A 715 -14.55 20.57 -49.10
N TYR A 716 -13.44 21.29 -49.29
CA TYR A 716 -12.63 21.79 -48.19
C TYR A 716 -12.38 23.30 -48.22
N ARG A 717 -12.30 23.88 -47.03
CA ARG A 717 -11.77 25.22 -46.74
C ARG A 717 -10.71 25.12 -45.64
N ASP A 718 -9.78 26.07 -45.64
CA ASP A 718 -8.77 26.25 -44.60
C ASP A 718 -9.30 27.04 -43.40
N GLU A 719 -10.37 27.81 -43.61
CA GLU A 719 -11.10 28.54 -42.58
C GLU A 719 -12.49 27.95 -42.31
N TRP A 720 -12.99 28.20 -41.10
CA TRP A 720 -14.33 27.79 -40.71
C TRP A 720 -15.38 28.71 -41.36
N SER A 721 -16.47 28.12 -41.85
CA SER A 721 -17.69 28.85 -42.19
C SER A 721 -18.92 28.02 -41.81
N GLU A 722 -20.10 28.63 -41.92
CA GLU A 722 -21.35 27.93 -41.64
C GLU A 722 -21.52 26.71 -42.55
N ASP A 723 -21.16 26.80 -43.83
CA ASP A 723 -21.17 25.67 -44.78
C ASP A 723 -20.00 24.69 -44.60
N PHE A 724 -18.85 25.16 -44.11
CA PHE A 724 -17.64 24.36 -43.89
C PHE A 724 -17.28 24.33 -42.40
N SER A 725 -18.09 23.63 -41.61
CA SER A 725 -17.97 23.62 -40.15
C SER A 725 -17.31 22.34 -39.59
N ILE A 726 -17.16 21.29 -40.39
CA ILE A 726 -16.63 20.01 -39.94
C ILE A 726 -15.09 20.06 -39.91
N LYS A 727 -14.51 20.37 -38.74
CA LYS A 727 -13.04 20.38 -38.58
C LYS A 727 -12.46 18.95 -38.60
N VAL A 728 -11.81 18.56 -39.71
CA VAL A 728 -11.21 17.22 -39.89
C VAL A 728 -9.74 17.16 -39.45
N ALA A 729 -9.04 18.30 -39.49
CA ALA A 729 -7.68 18.50 -39.01
C ALA A 729 -7.43 19.99 -38.71
N ASP A 730 -6.21 20.38 -38.38
CA ASP A 730 -5.92 21.81 -38.18
C ASP A 730 -5.98 22.56 -39.52
N ASN A 731 -6.63 23.72 -39.50
CA ASN A 731 -6.92 24.55 -40.68
C ASN A 731 -7.45 23.75 -41.89
N LEU A 732 -8.36 22.79 -41.63
CA LEU A 732 -8.99 22.00 -42.68
C LEU A 732 -10.42 21.62 -42.27
N TYR A 733 -11.39 22.22 -42.96
CA TYR A 733 -12.81 22.12 -42.69
C TYR A 733 -13.55 21.53 -43.89
N LEU A 734 -14.34 20.48 -43.64
CA LEU A 734 -15.15 19.78 -44.64
C LEU A 734 -16.56 20.41 -44.73
N LEU A 735 -17.10 20.42 -45.94
CA LEU A 735 -18.48 20.79 -46.25
C LEU A 735 -19.49 20.01 -45.39
N ASN A 736 -20.43 20.72 -44.76
CA ASN A 736 -21.37 20.15 -43.79
C ASN A 736 -22.27 19.05 -44.37
N SER A 737 -22.79 19.26 -45.57
CA SER A 737 -23.69 18.34 -46.27
C SER A 737 -23.01 17.03 -46.66
N TYR A 738 -21.69 16.91 -46.54
CA TYR A 738 -20.99 15.68 -46.86
C TYR A 738 -21.30 14.53 -45.88
N LYS A 739 -21.84 14.82 -44.69
CA LYS A 739 -22.36 13.77 -43.78
C LYS A 739 -23.46 12.94 -44.44
N ASP A 740 -24.36 13.58 -45.19
CA ASP A 740 -25.44 12.90 -45.90
C ASP A 740 -24.88 11.97 -46.98
N SER A 741 -23.78 12.38 -47.62
CA SER A 741 -23.06 11.54 -48.60
C SER A 741 -22.43 10.29 -47.96
N ILE A 742 -21.98 10.37 -46.71
CA ILE A 742 -21.47 9.21 -45.96
C ILE A 742 -22.62 8.22 -45.73
N SER A 743 -23.74 8.67 -45.14
CA SER A 743 -24.89 7.81 -44.86
C SER A 743 -25.48 7.23 -46.15
N LYS A 744 -25.59 8.03 -47.23
CA LYS A 744 -26.02 7.57 -48.55
C LYS A 744 -25.13 6.45 -49.10
N LYS A 745 -23.80 6.62 -49.07
CA LYS A 745 -22.85 5.60 -49.54
C LYS A 745 -22.93 4.31 -48.73
N ILE A 746 -23.20 4.40 -47.43
CA ILE A 746 -23.40 3.20 -46.59
C ILE A 746 -24.68 2.48 -47.01
N LYS A 747 -25.78 3.23 -47.14
CA LYS A 747 -27.10 2.72 -47.58
C LYS A 747 -27.03 2.02 -48.94
N GLU A 748 -26.34 2.62 -49.91
CA GLU A 748 -26.24 2.12 -51.30
C GLU A 748 -25.14 1.06 -51.48
N SER A 749 -24.21 0.90 -50.54
CA SER A 749 -23.13 -0.07 -50.69
C SER A 749 -23.65 -1.51 -50.76
N GLU A 750 -23.14 -2.30 -51.71
CA GLU A 750 -23.52 -3.72 -51.80
C GLU A 750 -23.24 -4.53 -50.52
N GLN A 751 -24.19 -5.40 -50.15
CA GLN A 751 -23.91 -6.46 -49.17
C GLN A 751 -22.95 -7.49 -49.79
N ARG A 752 -22.15 -8.15 -48.95
CA ARG A 752 -21.33 -9.29 -49.39
C ARG A 752 -22.23 -10.44 -49.81
N SER A 753 -21.91 -11.12 -50.90
CA SER A 753 -22.60 -12.33 -51.36
C SER A 753 -22.52 -13.45 -50.32
N ASN A 754 -21.34 -13.67 -49.71
CA ASN A 754 -21.12 -14.78 -48.79
C ASN A 754 -21.48 -14.44 -47.32
N PRO A 755 -22.27 -15.28 -46.64
CA PRO A 755 -22.49 -15.18 -45.20
C PRO A 755 -21.23 -15.53 -44.41
N GLY A 756 -21.22 -15.22 -43.10
CA GLY A 756 -20.10 -15.51 -42.21
C GLY A 756 -19.37 -14.26 -41.71
N TYR A 757 -18.41 -14.46 -40.80
CA TYR A 757 -17.73 -13.36 -40.12
C TYR A 757 -16.94 -12.44 -41.06
N LYS A 758 -17.22 -11.14 -41.00
CA LYS A 758 -16.34 -10.10 -41.56
C LYS A 758 -16.43 -8.85 -40.71
N TYR A 759 -15.30 -8.44 -40.14
CA TYR A 759 -15.20 -7.18 -39.43
C TYR A 759 -15.65 -6.01 -40.33
N SER A 760 -16.54 -5.17 -39.81
CA SER A 760 -17.12 -4.02 -40.51
C SER A 760 -17.31 -2.85 -39.57
N ASP A 761 -16.82 -1.68 -39.99
CA ASP A 761 -17.05 -0.42 -39.29
C ASP A 761 -18.40 0.22 -39.66
N LEU A 762 -18.97 -0.12 -40.83
CA LEU A 762 -20.18 0.52 -41.35
C LEU A 762 -21.39 0.38 -40.42
N GLY A 763 -21.49 -0.76 -39.74
CA GLY A 763 -22.51 -0.99 -38.72
C GLY A 763 -22.51 0.06 -37.61
N TYR A 764 -21.34 0.55 -37.22
CA TYR A 764 -21.19 1.51 -36.14
C TYR A 764 -21.48 2.96 -36.55
N TYR A 765 -21.53 3.26 -37.85
CA TYR A 765 -22.10 4.52 -38.34
C TYR A 765 -23.61 4.54 -38.13
N MET A 766 -24.28 3.47 -38.56
CA MET A 766 -25.73 3.30 -38.35
C MET A 766 -26.06 3.26 -36.86
N ILE A 767 -25.29 2.54 -36.03
CA ILE A 767 -25.50 2.54 -34.57
C ILE A 767 -25.39 3.94 -33.97
N ARG A 768 -24.42 4.76 -34.42
CA ARG A 768 -24.32 6.15 -33.96
C ARG A 768 -25.60 6.92 -34.31
N GLU A 769 -26.03 6.86 -35.58
CA GLU A 769 -27.26 7.54 -36.03
C GLU A 769 -28.49 7.08 -35.23
N ILE A 770 -28.64 5.77 -35.00
CA ILE A 770 -29.72 5.19 -34.20
C ILE A 770 -29.71 5.76 -32.79
N ILE A 771 -28.56 5.73 -32.11
CA ILE A 771 -28.43 6.20 -30.73
C ILE A 771 -28.68 7.70 -30.64
N GLU A 772 -28.11 8.50 -31.54
CA GLU A 772 -28.30 9.96 -31.52
C GLU A 772 -29.77 10.34 -31.76
N LYS A 773 -30.48 9.63 -32.65
CA LYS A 773 -31.92 9.82 -32.88
C LYS A 773 -32.76 9.39 -31.68
N LYS A 774 -32.48 8.22 -31.09
CA LYS A 774 -33.26 7.68 -29.96
C LYS A 774 -33.11 8.51 -28.69
N TYR A 775 -31.94 9.10 -28.44
CA TYR A 775 -31.70 9.96 -27.27
C TYR A 775 -31.81 11.45 -27.55
N ARG A 776 -31.93 11.87 -28.82
CA ARG A 776 -31.87 13.28 -29.25
C ARG A 776 -30.64 14.02 -28.69
N LYS A 777 -29.51 13.31 -28.62
CA LYS A 777 -28.24 13.80 -28.07
C LYS A 777 -27.08 13.26 -28.90
N VAL A 778 -26.07 14.09 -29.12
CA VAL A 778 -24.85 13.67 -29.83
C VAL A 778 -24.08 12.65 -28.97
N LEU A 779 -23.53 11.62 -29.61
CA LEU A 779 -22.96 10.45 -28.93
C LEU A 779 -21.92 10.84 -27.88
N ASN A 780 -21.04 11.82 -28.15
CA ASN A 780 -20.00 12.24 -27.23
C ASN A 780 -20.51 12.87 -25.94
N VAL A 781 -21.66 13.56 -25.99
CA VAL A 781 -22.32 14.12 -24.79
C VAL A 781 -23.00 13.00 -24.03
N LEU A 782 -23.75 12.16 -24.74
CA LEU A 782 -24.49 11.04 -24.15
C LEU A 782 -23.58 10.11 -23.34
N VAL A 783 -22.43 9.68 -23.89
CA VAL A 783 -21.57 8.72 -23.19
C VAL A 783 -20.77 9.34 -22.03
N ASP A 784 -20.50 10.64 -22.07
CA ASP A 784 -19.85 11.37 -20.97
C ASP A 784 -20.77 11.43 -19.75
N GLU A 785 -22.05 11.75 -19.98
CA GLU A 785 -23.11 11.75 -18.96
C GLU A 785 -23.47 10.34 -18.48
N LEU A 786 -23.58 9.37 -19.40
CA LEU A 786 -23.96 8.00 -19.08
C LEU A 786 -22.88 7.25 -18.28
N LEU A 787 -21.60 7.54 -18.56
CA LEU A 787 -20.51 6.65 -18.15
C LEU A 787 -19.29 7.38 -17.58
N TYR A 788 -18.67 8.28 -18.35
CA TYR A 788 -17.31 8.72 -18.02
C TYR A 788 -17.23 9.59 -16.77
N SER A 789 -18.17 10.52 -16.61
CA SER A 789 -18.20 11.47 -15.50
C SER A 789 -18.36 10.76 -14.14
N SER A 790 -19.33 9.87 -14.01
CA SER A 790 -19.63 9.15 -12.76
C SER A 790 -18.63 8.04 -12.43
N LEU A 791 -18.03 7.40 -13.44
CA LEU A 791 -16.92 6.44 -13.23
C LEU A 791 -15.67 7.13 -12.69
N GLY A 792 -15.51 8.43 -12.94
CA GLY A 792 -14.25 9.15 -12.73
C GLY A 792 -13.24 8.95 -13.87
N ALA A 793 -13.72 8.52 -15.05
CA ALA A 793 -12.93 8.36 -16.27
C ALA A 793 -12.65 9.72 -16.97
N HIS A 794 -12.18 10.69 -16.18
CA HIS A 794 -12.02 12.10 -16.54
C HIS A 794 -10.94 12.42 -17.60
N ARG A 795 -10.14 11.43 -18.00
CA ARG A 795 -9.19 11.50 -19.12
C ARG A 795 -9.77 10.89 -20.40
N THR A 796 -11.00 10.36 -20.37
CA THR A 796 -11.69 9.80 -21.53
C THR A 796 -12.56 10.87 -22.18
N SER A 797 -12.34 11.15 -23.46
CA SER A 797 -13.17 12.12 -24.20
C SER A 797 -13.05 11.96 -25.71
N TYR A 798 -14.13 12.28 -26.42
CA TYR A 798 -14.04 12.73 -27.80
C TYR A 798 -13.50 14.16 -27.85
N LEU A 799 -13.00 14.59 -29.02
CA LEU A 799 -12.53 15.97 -29.25
C LEU A 799 -11.53 16.45 -28.18
N PRO A 800 -10.42 15.73 -27.97
CA PRO A 800 -9.55 15.93 -26.80
C PRO A 800 -8.97 17.34 -26.68
N LEU A 801 -8.76 18.06 -27.79
CA LEU A 801 -8.27 19.44 -27.80
C LEU A 801 -9.23 20.44 -27.13
N LYS A 802 -10.51 20.08 -26.96
CA LYS A 802 -11.47 20.90 -26.19
C LYS A 802 -11.30 20.75 -24.68
N LYS A 803 -10.67 19.68 -24.20
CA LYS A 803 -10.55 19.35 -22.76
C LYS A 803 -9.11 19.32 -22.24
N PHE A 804 -8.13 19.03 -23.08
CA PHE A 804 -6.75 18.77 -22.68
C PHE A 804 -5.77 19.61 -23.49
N LYS A 805 -4.63 19.95 -22.88
CA LYS A 805 -3.55 20.61 -23.62
C LYS A 805 -2.98 19.63 -24.63
N SER A 806 -2.63 20.10 -25.83
CA SER A 806 -1.98 19.28 -26.87
C SER A 806 -0.80 18.48 -26.31
N SER A 807 -0.02 19.08 -25.40
CA SER A 807 1.11 18.42 -24.75
C SER A 807 0.74 17.13 -24.00
N GLU A 808 -0.51 16.94 -23.58
CA GLU A 808 -0.99 15.75 -22.86
C GLU A 808 -1.58 14.69 -23.81
N ILE A 809 -1.66 15.00 -25.10
CA ILE A 809 -2.17 14.12 -26.15
C ILE A 809 -0.97 13.53 -26.86
N VAL A 810 -1.01 12.23 -27.15
CA VAL A 810 0.05 11.60 -27.91
C VAL A 810 -0.20 11.77 -29.42
N PRO A 811 0.77 12.28 -30.21
CA PRO A 811 0.62 12.37 -31.66
C PRO A 811 0.41 10.99 -32.28
N THR A 812 -0.54 10.90 -33.23
CA THR A 812 -1.01 9.59 -33.72
C THR A 812 -0.30 9.17 -35.00
N GLU A 813 -0.38 9.94 -36.09
CA GLU A 813 0.23 9.63 -37.39
C GLU A 813 0.67 10.94 -38.07
N ILE A 814 1.73 10.90 -38.90
CA ILE A 814 1.95 11.92 -39.93
C ILE A 814 1.14 11.50 -41.16
N ASP A 815 -0.04 12.11 -41.34
CA ASP A 815 -0.94 11.76 -42.42
C ASP A 815 -0.47 12.41 -43.73
N HIS A 816 0.03 11.60 -44.66
CA HIS A 816 0.51 12.04 -45.97
C HIS A 816 -0.51 11.82 -47.11
N TYR A 817 -1.68 11.25 -46.84
CA TYR A 817 -2.63 10.84 -47.87
C TYR A 817 -3.92 11.67 -47.85
N PHE A 818 -4.41 12.06 -46.67
CA PHE A 818 -5.67 12.81 -46.53
C PHE A 818 -5.43 14.23 -46.00
N ARG A 819 -5.04 14.36 -44.74
CA ARG A 819 -4.94 15.66 -44.05
C ARG A 819 -3.60 16.37 -44.25
N LYS A 820 -2.61 15.67 -44.82
CA LYS A 820 -1.27 16.19 -45.17
C LYS A 820 -0.52 16.86 -43.99
N GLN A 821 -0.75 16.38 -42.77
CA GLN A 821 -0.22 16.98 -41.54
C GLN A 821 -0.03 15.95 -40.40
N LEU A 822 0.65 16.35 -39.32
CA LEU A 822 0.74 15.56 -38.10
C LEU A 822 -0.62 15.57 -37.37
N LEU A 823 -1.22 14.40 -37.22
CA LEU A 823 -2.45 14.24 -36.44
C LEU A 823 -2.12 14.27 -34.95
N HIS A 824 -2.47 15.38 -34.30
CA HIS A 824 -2.24 15.60 -32.89
C HIS A 824 -3.50 16.13 -32.20
N GLY A 825 -4.27 15.24 -31.58
CA GLY A 825 -5.58 15.57 -30.99
C GLY A 825 -6.76 15.53 -31.96
N PHE A 826 -6.51 15.15 -33.21
CA PHE A 826 -7.54 14.77 -34.18
C PHE A 826 -7.62 13.25 -34.31
N VAL A 827 -8.82 12.71 -34.50
CA VAL A 827 -9.02 11.28 -34.70
C VAL A 827 -8.29 10.80 -35.95
N HIS A 828 -7.61 9.67 -35.85
CA HIS A 828 -6.88 9.04 -36.94
C HIS A 828 -7.81 8.55 -38.05
N ASP A 829 -8.91 7.87 -37.67
CA ASP A 829 -9.90 7.35 -38.61
C ASP A 829 -10.51 8.47 -39.47
N MET A 830 -10.39 8.33 -40.79
CA MET A 830 -10.78 9.36 -41.75
C MET A 830 -12.28 9.60 -41.72
N GLY A 831 -13.08 8.54 -41.68
CA GLY A 831 -14.53 8.69 -41.71
C GLY A 831 -15.08 9.27 -40.40
N ALA A 832 -14.49 8.92 -39.25
CA ALA A 832 -14.81 9.60 -37.98
C ALA A 832 -14.38 11.07 -38.00
N ALA A 833 -13.26 11.42 -38.64
CA ALA A 833 -12.84 12.80 -38.82
C ALA A 833 -13.87 13.58 -39.66
N MET A 834 -14.31 13.01 -40.79
CA MET A 834 -15.35 13.58 -41.67
C MET A 834 -16.73 13.68 -41.01
N LEU A 835 -16.93 12.99 -39.88
CA LEU A 835 -18.11 13.12 -39.03
C LEU A 835 -17.94 14.19 -37.92
N GLY A 836 -16.86 14.96 -37.95
CA GLY A 836 -16.54 15.98 -36.95
C GLY A 836 -15.79 15.44 -35.73
N GLY A 837 -15.16 14.26 -35.84
CA GLY A 837 -14.37 13.63 -34.79
C GLY A 837 -15.15 12.73 -33.83
N VAL A 838 -16.47 12.62 -34.00
CA VAL A 838 -17.36 11.78 -33.17
C VAL A 838 -17.90 10.63 -34.02
N GLY A 839 -17.21 9.50 -34.05
CA GLY A 839 -17.67 8.29 -34.72
C GLY A 839 -18.18 7.24 -33.73
N GLY A 840 -19.08 6.36 -34.20
CA GLY A 840 -19.45 5.18 -33.42
C GLY A 840 -18.36 4.10 -33.39
N HIS A 841 -17.48 4.08 -34.40
CA HIS A 841 -16.39 3.13 -34.55
C HIS A 841 -15.03 3.65 -34.07
N ALA A 842 -14.85 4.98 -34.00
CA ALA A 842 -13.59 5.67 -33.68
C ALA A 842 -13.85 7.12 -33.20
N GLY A 843 -12.84 7.78 -32.62
CA GLY A 843 -12.92 9.18 -32.18
C GLY A 843 -12.62 9.41 -30.69
N LEU A 844 -12.62 8.34 -29.89
CA LEU A 844 -12.37 8.43 -28.46
C LEU A 844 -10.87 8.50 -28.17
N PHE A 845 -10.49 9.33 -27.20
CA PHE A 845 -9.14 9.37 -26.62
C PHE A 845 -9.21 9.02 -25.13
N SER A 846 -8.22 8.28 -24.61
CA SER A 846 -8.10 8.01 -23.17
C SER A 846 -6.70 7.56 -22.77
N ASN A 847 -6.46 7.41 -21.47
CA ASN A 847 -5.30 6.74 -20.90
C ASN A 847 -5.64 5.31 -20.44
N ALA A 848 -4.62 4.51 -20.11
CA ALA A 848 -4.82 3.10 -19.77
C ALA A 848 -5.65 2.91 -18.49
N ASN A 849 -5.58 3.86 -17.57
CA ASN A 849 -6.31 3.84 -16.30
C ASN A 849 -7.82 3.96 -16.48
N ASP A 850 -8.25 4.92 -17.27
CA ASP A 850 -9.69 5.16 -17.46
C ASP A 850 -10.34 4.10 -18.35
N VAL A 851 -9.60 3.56 -19.32
CA VAL A 851 -10.01 2.35 -20.04
C VAL A 851 -10.18 1.18 -19.06
N ALA A 852 -9.25 0.99 -18.12
CA ALA A 852 -9.34 -0.07 -17.12
C ALA A 852 -10.55 0.08 -16.19
N LYS A 853 -10.97 1.31 -15.82
CA LYS A 853 -12.20 1.55 -15.04
C LYS A 853 -13.44 1.05 -15.78
N ILE A 854 -13.56 1.34 -17.08
CA ILE A 854 -14.68 0.88 -17.90
C ILE A 854 -14.66 -0.64 -18.04
N MET A 855 -13.48 -1.23 -18.29
CA MET A 855 -13.34 -2.69 -18.35
C MET A 855 -13.64 -3.36 -17.00
N GLN A 856 -13.29 -2.73 -15.88
CA GLN A 856 -13.60 -3.23 -14.53
C GLN A 856 -15.09 -3.18 -14.24
N MET A 857 -15.80 -2.15 -14.71
CA MET A 857 -17.25 -2.09 -14.63
C MET A 857 -17.91 -3.25 -15.40
N TYR A 858 -17.42 -3.57 -16.61
CA TYR A 858 -17.90 -4.75 -17.34
C TYR A 858 -17.58 -6.07 -16.62
N LEU A 859 -16.35 -6.21 -16.11
CA LEU A 859 -15.92 -7.41 -15.37
C LEU A 859 -16.76 -7.61 -14.10
N GLN A 860 -17.17 -6.52 -13.47
CA GLN A 860 -18.08 -6.47 -12.31
C GLN A 860 -19.56 -6.46 -12.71
N LYS A 861 -19.90 -7.01 -13.89
CA LYS A 861 -21.27 -7.24 -14.34
C LYS A 861 -22.16 -5.98 -14.29
N GLY A 862 -21.57 -4.83 -14.64
CA GLY A 862 -22.30 -3.57 -14.73
C GLY A 862 -22.22 -2.67 -13.51
N GLU A 863 -21.53 -3.07 -12.43
CA GLU A 863 -21.37 -2.25 -11.22
C GLU A 863 -19.95 -1.70 -11.06
N TYR A 864 -19.81 -0.42 -10.69
CA TYR A 864 -18.52 0.15 -10.30
C TYR A 864 -18.69 1.38 -9.40
N GLY A 865 -17.91 1.47 -8.32
CA GLY A 865 -17.97 2.64 -7.43
C GLY A 865 -19.29 2.79 -6.69
N GLY A 866 -19.97 1.67 -6.39
CA GLY A 866 -21.29 1.65 -5.74
C GLY A 866 -22.44 2.12 -6.64
N VAL A 867 -22.23 2.17 -7.96
CA VAL A 867 -23.23 2.55 -8.96
C VAL A 867 -23.41 1.40 -9.94
N ARG A 868 -24.68 1.04 -10.22
CA ARG A 868 -25.05 0.08 -11.25
C ARG A 868 -25.35 0.79 -12.56
N TYR A 869 -24.47 0.60 -13.55
CA TYR A 869 -24.58 1.14 -14.90
C TYR A 869 -25.46 0.26 -15.79
N PHE A 870 -25.29 -1.05 -15.65
CA PHE A 870 -26.01 -2.07 -16.41
C PHE A 870 -26.46 -3.20 -15.48
N LYS A 871 -27.55 -3.87 -15.85
CA LYS A 871 -27.95 -5.13 -15.26
C LYS A 871 -26.95 -6.23 -15.60
N GLU A 872 -26.81 -7.21 -14.73
CA GLU A 872 -25.89 -8.32 -14.93
C GLU A 872 -26.27 -9.12 -16.19
N GLU A 873 -27.57 -9.36 -16.38
CA GLU A 873 -28.11 -10.07 -17.55
C GLU A 873 -27.81 -9.33 -18.86
N THR A 874 -27.69 -8.00 -18.83
CA THR A 874 -27.31 -7.21 -20.00
C THR A 874 -25.86 -7.48 -20.37
N ILE A 875 -24.93 -7.45 -19.40
CA ILE A 875 -23.53 -7.76 -19.67
C ILE A 875 -23.38 -9.18 -20.24
N ASP A 876 -24.09 -10.15 -19.66
CA ASP A 876 -24.07 -11.54 -20.13
C ASP A 876 -24.66 -11.71 -21.52
N LYS A 877 -25.81 -11.08 -21.76
CA LYS A 877 -26.46 -11.06 -23.09
C LYS A 877 -25.51 -10.53 -24.15
N PHE A 878 -24.71 -9.49 -23.88
CA PHE A 878 -23.79 -8.92 -24.85
C PHE A 878 -22.44 -9.66 -24.93
N ASN A 879 -22.01 -10.33 -23.87
CA ASN A 879 -20.80 -11.15 -23.87
C ASN A 879 -21.01 -12.52 -24.57
N LYS A 880 -22.26 -12.97 -24.72
CA LYS A 880 -22.60 -14.24 -25.38
C LYS A 880 -22.23 -14.27 -26.87
N ARG A 881 -21.65 -15.38 -27.33
CA ARG A 881 -21.46 -15.69 -28.76
C ARG A 881 -22.74 -16.28 -29.36
N TYR A 882 -23.45 -15.50 -30.17
CA TYR A 882 -24.72 -15.95 -30.80
C TYR A 882 -24.54 -16.77 -32.07
N TYR A 883 -23.38 -16.68 -32.71
CA TYR A 883 -23.10 -17.31 -34.01
C TYR A 883 -21.86 -18.21 -33.94
N ALA A 884 -21.67 -18.89 -32.79
CA ALA A 884 -20.50 -19.73 -32.53
C ALA A 884 -20.45 -20.93 -33.50
N GLU A 885 -21.59 -21.54 -33.77
CA GLU A 885 -21.81 -22.62 -34.74
C GLU A 885 -21.49 -22.20 -36.18
N LYS A 886 -21.56 -20.90 -36.49
CA LYS A 886 -21.11 -20.32 -37.78
C LYS A 886 -19.65 -19.86 -37.75
N LYS A 887 -18.87 -20.30 -36.75
CA LYS A 887 -17.46 -19.96 -36.54
C LYS A 887 -17.22 -18.45 -36.38
N VAL A 888 -18.18 -17.72 -35.79
CA VAL A 888 -18.05 -16.28 -35.50
C VAL A 888 -17.56 -16.08 -34.07
N ARG A 889 -16.33 -15.59 -33.89
CA ARG A 889 -15.70 -15.36 -32.58
C ARG A 889 -16.09 -14.04 -31.89
N ARG A 890 -17.31 -13.56 -32.09
CA ARG A 890 -17.77 -12.25 -31.58
C ARG A 890 -18.93 -12.44 -30.60
N GLY A 891 -18.94 -11.61 -29.56
CA GLY A 891 -20.15 -11.33 -28.81
C GLY A 891 -20.99 -10.29 -29.56
N LEU A 892 -21.83 -9.57 -28.84
CA LEU A 892 -22.45 -8.34 -29.34
C LEU A 892 -21.49 -7.18 -29.05
N GLY A 893 -20.77 -6.72 -30.07
CA GLY A 893 -19.79 -5.65 -29.98
C GLY A 893 -18.42 -6.05 -29.38
N PHE A 894 -18.37 -7.04 -28.50
CA PHE A 894 -17.11 -7.55 -27.95
C PHE A 894 -16.39 -8.54 -28.88
N ASP A 895 -15.05 -8.44 -28.93
CA ASP A 895 -14.19 -9.55 -29.34
C ASP A 895 -14.23 -10.65 -28.28
N LYS A 896 -14.20 -11.90 -28.74
CA LYS A 896 -14.04 -13.08 -27.90
C LYS A 896 -12.76 -13.84 -28.28
N PRO A 897 -12.27 -14.77 -27.44
CA PRO A 897 -11.13 -15.64 -27.79
C PRO A 897 -11.35 -16.39 -29.09
N GLN A 898 -10.25 -16.81 -29.69
CA GLN A 898 -10.26 -17.51 -30.97
C GLN A 898 -11.06 -18.81 -30.93
N ILE A 899 -11.79 -19.06 -32.02
CA ILE A 899 -12.39 -20.38 -32.32
C ILE A 899 -11.44 -21.17 -33.23
N LYS A 900 -10.69 -20.48 -34.10
CA LYS A 900 -9.72 -21.08 -35.03
C LYS A 900 -8.30 -20.89 -34.53
N LEU A 901 -7.45 -21.92 -34.62
CA LEU A 901 -6.06 -21.89 -34.15
C LEU A 901 -5.18 -20.81 -34.83
N GLU A 902 -5.50 -20.47 -36.08
CA GLU A 902 -4.81 -19.45 -36.86
C GLU A 902 -5.10 -18.02 -36.37
N GLU A 903 -6.28 -17.80 -35.77
CA GLU A 903 -6.66 -16.52 -35.23
C GLU A 903 -5.99 -16.32 -33.86
N LYS A 904 -5.25 -15.22 -33.69
CA LYS A 904 -4.56 -14.90 -32.42
C LYS A 904 -5.01 -13.57 -31.79
N PRO A 905 -6.33 -13.36 -31.57
CA PRO A 905 -6.84 -12.18 -30.88
C PRO A 905 -6.43 -12.16 -29.40
N THR A 906 -6.14 -13.33 -28.82
CA THR A 906 -5.68 -13.54 -27.45
C THR A 906 -4.55 -14.57 -27.42
N CYS A 907 -3.95 -14.81 -26.24
CA CYS A 907 -2.89 -15.79 -26.05
C CYS A 907 -3.33 -17.25 -26.23
N GLY A 908 -4.63 -17.54 -26.28
CA GLY A 908 -5.16 -18.91 -26.18
C GLY A 908 -5.08 -19.48 -24.76
N CYS A 909 -4.86 -18.61 -23.78
CA CYS A 909 -4.68 -18.94 -22.37
C CYS A 909 -5.66 -18.16 -21.47
N VAL A 910 -6.73 -17.63 -22.07
CA VAL A 910 -7.82 -16.90 -21.40
C VAL A 910 -9.11 -17.69 -21.53
N SER A 911 -10.04 -17.52 -20.59
CA SER A 911 -11.32 -18.23 -20.60
C SER A 911 -12.20 -17.87 -21.80
N GLU A 912 -13.13 -18.76 -22.16
CA GLU A 912 -14.17 -18.50 -23.17
C GLU A 912 -15.12 -17.37 -22.78
N GLU A 913 -15.24 -17.07 -21.48
CA GLU A 913 -16.01 -15.94 -20.95
C GLU A 913 -15.31 -14.60 -21.17
N SER A 914 -14.00 -14.60 -21.43
CA SER A 914 -13.22 -13.38 -21.61
C SER A 914 -13.66 -12.57 -22.84
N PHE A 915 -13.47 -11.25 -22.76
CA PHE A 915 -13.94 -10.31 -23.77
C PHE A 915 -13.04 -9.08 -23.86
N GLY A 916 -13.09 -8.40 -25.00
CA GLY A 916 -12.32 -7.19 -25.18
C GLY A 916 -12.46 -6.61 -26.58
N HIS A 917 -11.46 -5.86 -27.01
CA HIS A 917 -11.33 -5.41 -28.38
C HIS A 917 -9.87 -5.01 -28.67
N SER A 918 -9.46 -5.07 -29.94
CA SER A 918 -8.17 -4.55 -30.40
C SER A 918 -8.36 -3.28 -31.24
N GLY A 919 -7.48 -2.29 -31.07
CA GLY A 919 -7.56 -1.02 -31.78
C GLY A 919 -6.55 -0.88 -32.92
N PHE A 920 -6.94 -0.14 -33.95
CA PHE A 920 -6.13 0.05 -35.15
C PHE A 920 -4.82 0.78 -34.87
N THR A 921 -4.87 1.80 -34.00
CA THR A 921 -3.74 2.65 -33.58
C THR A 921 -2.68 1.90 -32.75
N GLY A 922 -2.93 0.63 -32.43
CA GLY A 922 -2.03 -0.21 -31.64
C GLY A 922 -2.55 -0.48 -30.23
N THR A 923 -3.75 0.00 -29.90
CA THR A 923 -4.39 -0.14 -28.59
C THR A 923 -5.04 -1.52 -28.42
N TYR A 924 -5.26 -1.96 -27.18
CA TYR A 924 -5.87 -3.25 -26.83
C TYR A 924 -6.42 -3.18 -25.41
N ALA A 925 -7.62 -3.72 -25.19
CA ALA A 925 -8.24 -3.84 -23.87
C ALA A 925 -8.95 -5.19 -23.79
N TRP A 926 -8.70 -5.94 -22.72
CA TRP A 926 -9.26 -7.28 -22.52
C TRP A 926 -9.54 -7.52 -21.04
N ALA A 927 -10.62 -8.22 -20.75
CA ALA A 927 -11.01 -8.66 -19.42
C ALA A 927 -11.31 -10.16 -19.46
N ASP A 928 -10.86 -10.89 -18.45
CA ASP A 928 -11.04 -12.33 -18.30
C ASP A 928 -11.69 -12.64 -16.94
N PRO A 929 -13.00 -12.94 -16.91
CA PRO A 929 -13.74 -13.24 -15.68
C PRO A 929 -13.12 -14.34 -14.81
N GLU A 930 -12.62 -15.42 -15.41
CA GLU A 930 -12.12 -16.58 -14.67
C GLU A 930 -10.81 -16.28 -13.93
N SER A 931 -9.82 -15.70 -14.62
CA SER A 931 -8.56 -15.29 -13.97
C SER A 931 -8.69 -13.99 -13.16
N GLY A 932 -9.75 -13.22 -13.42
CA GLY A 932 -10.01 -11.89 -12.90
C GLY A 932 -9.14 -10.80 -13.53
N ILE A 933 -8.40 -11.09 -14.60
CA ILE A 933 -7.43 -10.17 -15.20
C ILE A 933 -8.11 -9.16 -16.12
N ILE A 934 -7.72 -7.89 -15.96
CA ILE A 934 -7.88 -6.84 -16.97
C ILE A 934 -6.51 -6.49 -17.51
N TYR A 935 -6.39 -6.37 -18.83
CA TYR A 935 -5.18 -5.96 -19.53
C TYR A 935 -5.50 -4.84 -20.53
N VAL A 936 -4.88 -3.68 -20.33
CA VAL A 936 -4.93 -2.53 -21.23
C VAL A 936 -3.52 -2.24 -21.75
N PHE A 937 -3.40 -2.10 -23.07
CA PHE A 937 -2.18 -1.69 -23.77
C PHE A 937 -2.52 -0.56 -24.73
N LEU A 938 -1.98 0.64 -24.51
CA LEU A 938 -2.17 1.78 -25.40
C LEU A 938 -0.85 2.14 -26.06
N SER A 939 -0.87 2.39 -27.37
CA SER A 939 0.30 2.86 -28.11
C SER A 939 -0.14 3.68 -29.31
N ASN A 940 0.79 4.47 -29.85
CA ASN A 940 0.65 5.14 -31.13
C ASN A 940 1.51 4.41 -32.18
N ARG A 941 1.28 3.10 -32.39
CA ARG A 941 2.08 2.29 -33.34
C ARG A 941 2.10 2.88 -34.75
N VAL A 942 1.03 3.59 -35.10
CA VAL A 942 0.80 4.22 -36.41
C VAL A 942 1.63 5.49 -36.59
N TYR A 943 2.41 5.90 -35.59
CA TYR A 943 3.43 6.92 -35.76
C TYR A 943 4.76 6.31 -36.23
N PRO A 944 5.45 6.91 -37.23
CA PRO A 944 5.00 8.06 -38.01
C PRO A 944 4.00 7.70 -39.13
N THR A 945 3.88 6.42 -39.50
CA THR A 945 2.98 5.96 -40.57
C THR A 945 2.16 4.73 -40.16
N ALA A 946 0.88 4.69 -40.56
CA ALA A 946 -0.03 3.56 -40.34
C ALA A 946 0.46 2.24 -40.97
N ARG A 947 1.39 2.32 -41.94
CA ARG A 947 2.08 1.17 -42.56
C ARG A 947 2.94 0.37 -41.57
N ASN A 948 3.27 0.91 -40.40
CA ASN A 948 4.06 0.21 -39.38
C ASN A 948 3.29 -0.96 -38.75
N ARG A 949 3.40 -2.17 -39.34
CA ARG A 949 2.74 -3.40 -38.84
C ARG A 949 3.59 -4.23 -37.87
N ARG A 950 4.75 -3.75 -37.40
CA ARG A 950 5.69 -4.56 -36.59
C ARG A 950 5.08 -5.06 -35.28
N LEU A 951 4.31 -4.21 -34.59
CA LEU A 951 3.59 -4.58 -33.35
C LEU A 951 2.60 -5.74 -33.60
N VAL A 952 1.88 -5.67 -34.73
CA VAL A 952 0.85 -6.66 -35.10
C VAL A 952 1.52 -7.97 -35.55
N LYS A 953 2.47 -7.91 -36.48
CA LYS A 953 3.18 -9.10 -37.01
C LYS A 953 3.91 -9.90 -35.91
N SER A 954 4.39 -9.23 -34.86
CA SER A 954 5.09 -9.90 -33.75
C SER A 954 4.18 -10.53 -32.71
N ASN A 955 2.87 -10.26 -32.76
CA ASN A 955 1.87 -10.61 -31.74
C ASN A 955 2.29 -10.19 -30.32
N MET A 956 2.94 -9.03 -30.18
CA MET A 956 3.55 -8.65 -28.89
C MET A 956 2.51 -8.46 -27.78
N ARG A 957 1.34 -7.89 -28.10
CA ARG A 957 0.23 -7.71 -27.14
C ARG A 957 -0.25 -9.05 -26.59
N THR A 958 -0.42 -10.04 -27.48
CA THR A 958 -0.78 -11.41 -27.15
C THR A 958 0.26 -12.09 -26.26
N LYS A 959 1.56 -11.89 -26.54
CA LYS A 959 2.64 -12.42 -25.71
C LYS A 959 2.69 -11.79 -24.32
N ILE A 960 2.45 -10.49 -24.23
CA ILE A 960 2.35 -9.77 -22.94
C ILE A 960 1.13 -10.26 -22.14
N GLN A 961 -0.02 -10.47 -22.79
CA GLN A 961 -1.20 -11.08 -22.15
C GLN A 961 -0.87 -12.44 -21.53
N ALA A 962 -0.12 -13.29 -22.26
CA ALA A 962 0.32 -14.58 -21.74
C ALA A 962 1.24 -14.43 -20.52
N ASP A 963 2.15 -13.45 -20.51
CA ASP A 963 3.00 -13.21 -19.34
C ASP A 963 2.18 -12.82 -18.10
N PHE A 964 1.13 -12.02 -18.25
CA PHE A 964 0.25 -11.67 -17.13
C PHE A 964 -0.47 -12.90 -16.57
N GLN A 965 -1.01 -13.77 -17.43
CA GLN A 965 -1.63 -15.04 -17.00
C GLN A 965 -0.61 -15.95 -16.30
N ASN A 966 0.58 -16.11 -16.90
CA ASN A 966 1.65 -16.94 -16.34
C ASN A 966 2.22 -16.39 -15.03
N ALA A 967 2.09 -15.09 -14.79
CA ALA A 967 2.56 -14.42 -13.58
C ALA A 967 1.65 -14.67 -12.37
N ILE A 968 0.43 -15.18 -12.55
CA ILE A 968 -0.44 -15.56 -11.44
C ILE A 968 0.28 -16.58 -10.53
N ILE A 969 0.30 -16.28 -9.24
CA ILE A 969 0.79 -17.19 -8.21
C ILE A 969 -0.31 -18.22 -7.99
N LYS A 970 -0.05 -19.48 -8.35
CA LYS A 970 -0.93 -20.58 -7.96
C LYS A 970 -0.87 -20.67 -6.44
N LYS A 971 -2.02 -20.65 -5.76
CA LYS A 971 -2.05 -20.99 -4.34
C LYS A 971 -1.45 -22.39 -4.23
N SER A 972 -0.31 -22.52 -3.57
CA SER A 972 0.09 -23.82 -3.04
C SER A 972 -1.04 -24.24 -2.12
N ILE A 973 -1.71 -25.35 -2.45
CA ILE A 973 -2.50 -26.07 -1.47
C ILE A 973 -1.47 -26.50 -0.43
N SER A 974 -1.39 -25.74 0.67
CA SER A 974 -0.68 -26.21 1.86
C SER A 974 -1.47 -27.41 2.35
N ILE A 975 -0.94 -28.61 2.10
CA ILE A 975 -1.32 -29.86 2.75
C ILE A 975 -0.97 -29.74 4.23
#